data_AF-A0A9E5S4X6-F1
#
_entry.id   AF-A0A9E5S4X6-F1
#
_cell.length_a   1.000
_cell.length_b   1.000
_cell.length_c   1.000
_cell.angle_alpha   90.00
_cell.angle_beta   90.00
_cell.angle_gamma   90.00
#
_symmetry.space_group_name_H-M   'P 1'
#
loop_
_entity.id
_entity.type
_entity.pdbx_description
1 polymer ?
#
loop_
_entity_poly.entity_id
_entity_poly.type
_entity_poly.pdbx_seq_one_letter_code
_entity_poly.pdbx_strand_id
1 'polypeptide(L)'
;MATVLEIDINNSAYEKFGGDPSICIAVLDGPVDQSHPCFNGANLTLLPTLVSGVVDRGFASQHGTHVASVIFGQHSSPVRGIAPNCRGLIVPVFADGKEGLAPCSQVDLARAITQAVERGANVINISGGQLAASAEPDRLLANAVRLCQENNVLIVAAAGNDGCDCLHIPAALESVLAVGAMDAQGNPIGFSNWGEAYQNQGILALGENILGAVPGGGTAAKTGTSFATPIVSGIVALLLGIQLQRGEKPNPHAIRDAILQSTLPCNQPKGSDSRRCLVGTLNISGAYNLITKGELKPMTNHKLEEISMQSSEADNAIAQLQPSEVIEFDLSQPVINSAAIDVQPAEANGAISIPNVMSIGENPMMVIQTSNTKVPSITPSGADGDCGCKGNSSPPQIVYALGQLGIDFGTESRRDSFIQAIPVPDNETLNNTIMLNYLAQNPWEAQSLIWTLHLDATPIYAIVPVGPYANVTYDQLREFWADINTGRIERVSIPGHIGGSIRLMSGQTVPAIIPQVRGMDSWTTPALINLSTPDTSTASQEDVTADEIRLKLEEYLVRIYYDYRNLGVTPQERALNFSATNAFQVTEVMVDAARRNLGLQNITVEKSPICRPDADCYDVKLQFFNLQDNRSSGRIYRFTVDVSEVIPVTIGRLRSWSIAS
;
A
#
# COMPACT_ATOMS: atom_id res chain seq x y z
N MET A 1 16.41 27.09 -12.82
CA MET A 1 15.19 27.14 -13.66
C MET A 1 15.41 27.65 -15.09
N ALA A 2 16.54 28.29 -15.43
CA ALA A 2 16.78 28.83 -16.79
C ALA A 2 17.06 27.79 -17.89
N THR A 3 17.20 26.52 -17.56
CA THR A 3 17.62 25.42 -18.46
C THR A 3 16.55 24.33 -18.65
N VAL A 4 15.34 24.55 -18.12
CA VAL A 4 14.20 23.60 -18.21
C VAL A 4 13.17 24.06 -19.24
N LEU A 5 13.28 25.32 -19.68
CA LEU A 5 12.26 26.02 -20.47
C LEU A 5 12.79 26.56 -21.81
N GLU A 6 13.91 26.02 -22.32
CA GLU A 6 14.16 25.98 -23.77
C GLU A 6 13.32 24.85 -24.39
N ILE A 7 11.99 25.00 -24.31
CA ILE A 7 11.05 24.12 -24.99
C ILE A 7 11.03 24.52 -26.46
N ASP A 8 11.26 23.57 -27.37
CA ASP A 8 11.27 23.77 -28.84
C ASP A 8 9.89 24.15 -29.45
N ILE A 9 8.91 24.50 -28.61
CA ILE A 9 7.76 25.31 -28.99
C ILE A 9 8.25 26.75 -29.09
N ASN A 10 8.79 27.10 -30.26
CA ASN A 10 9.00 28.45 -30.82
C ASN A 10 8.60 29.58 -29.84
N ASN A 11 9.56 30.22 -29.15
CA ASN A 11 9.34 31.06 -27.94
C ASN A 11 8.13 32.02 -27.97
N SER A 12 7.82 32.58 -29.15
CA SER A 12 6.66 33.45 -29.39
C SER A 12 5.28 32.80 -29.13
N ALA A 13 5.21 31.48 -28.98
CA ALA A 13 4.02 30.72 -28.64
C ALA A 13 3.91 30.45 -27.13
N TYR A 14 4.98 30.05 -26.43
CA TYR A 14 4.93 29.87 -24.96
C TYR A 14 4.59 31.18 -24.23
N GLU A 15 5.14 32.32 -24.68
CA GLU A 15 4.78 33.63 -24.13
C GLU A 15 3.35 34.11 -24.51
N LYS A 16 2.69 33.47 -25.48
CA LYS A 16 1.29 33.75 -25.85
C LYS A 16 0.29 32.79 -25.22
N PHE A 17 0.73 31.58 -24.86
CA PHE A 17 -0.15 30.47 -24.49
C PHE A 17 0.20 29.90 -23.12
N GLY A 18 -0.08 30.68 -22.07
CA GLY A 18 -0.11 30.18 -20.68
C GLY A 18 -1.29 29.24 -20.37
N GLY A 19 -1.90 28.60 -21.37
CA GLY A 19 -3.14 27.82 -21.24
C GLY A 19 -4.40 28.58 -21.63
N ASP A 20 -5.55 27.89 -21.56
CA ASP A 20 -6.88 28.41 -21.92
C ASP A 20 -7.84 28.31 -20.72
N PRO A 21 -8.58 29.38 -20.33
CA PRO A 21 -9.46 29.36 -19.16
C PRO A 21 -10.61 28.34 -19.19
N SER A 22 -10.96 27.80 -20.36
CA SER A 22 -11.97 26.73 -20.48
C SER A 22 -11.41 25.34 -20.17
N ILE A 23 -10.08 25.15 -20.24
CA ILE A 23 -9.42 23.92 -19.79
C ILE A 23 -9.27 23.96 -18.27
N CYS A 24 -9.76 22.91 -17.62
CA CYS A 24 -9.79 22.78 -16.17
C CYS A 24 -8.86 21.66 -15.69
N ILE A 25 -7.98 21.99 -14.76
CA ILE A 25 -7.05 21.05 -14.12
C ILE A 25 -7.44 20.93 -12.64
N ALA A 26 -7.74 19.72 -12.17
CA ALA A 26 -7.89 19.45 -10.75
C ALA A 26 -6.57 18.99 -10.14
N VAL A 27 -6.22 19.55 -8.99
CA VAL A 27 -5.06 19.15 -8.17
C VAL A 27 -5.61 18.45 -6.93
N LEU A 28 -5.42 17.14 -6.87
CA LEU A 28 -5.76 16.29 -5.74
C LEU A 28 -4.48 16.11 -4.93
N ASP A 29 -4.30 16.96 -3.93
CA ASP A 29 -3.07 17.04 -3.12
C ASP A 29 -3.39 17.44 -1.67
N GLY A 30 -2.46 18.05 -0.91
CA GLY A 30 -2.78 18.77 0.32
C GLY A 30 -3.37 20.17 0.07
N PRO A 31 -3.71 20.94 1.12
CA PRO A 31 -4.19 22.31 0.99
C PRO A 31 -3.22 23.23 0.25
N VAL A 32 -3.75 24.23 -0.47
CA VAL A 32 -2.95 25.22 -1.20
C VAL A 32 -3.05 26.57 -0.50
N ASP A 33 -1.90 27.18 -0.20
CA ASP A 33 -1.84 28.59 0.20
C ASP A 33 -2.18 29.50 -0.99
N GLN A 34 -3.48 29.72 -1.22
CA GLN A 34 -3.98 30.61 -2.25
C GLN A 34 -3.63 32.09 -2.01
N SER A 35 -3.09 32.45 -0.83
CA SER A 35 -2.58 33.80 -0.56
C SER A 35 -1.14 34.02 -1.06
N HIS A 36 -0.46 32.95 -1.50
CA HIS A 36 0.90 33.03 -2.02
C HIS A 36 0.97 33.93 -3.28
N PRO A 37 1.94 34.86 -3.39
CA PRO A 37 2.03 35.80 -4.50
C PRO A 37 2.08 35.18 -5.91
N CYS A 38 2.46 33.90 -6.06
CA CYS A 38 2.45 33.23 -7.36
C CYS A 38 1.06 32.90 -7.91
N PHE A 39 0.01 32.96 -7.09
CA PHE A 39 -1.37 32.73 -7.51
C PHE A 39 -2.17 34.02 -7.76
N ASN A 40 -1.55 35.19 -7.61
CA ASN A 40 -2.21 36.48 -7.85
C ASN A 40 -2.55 36.69 -9.33
N GLY A 41 -3.78 36.33 -9.71
CA GLY A 41 -4.27 36.28 -11.11
C GLY A 41 -4.68 34.88 -11.59
N ALA A 42 -4.33 33.82 -10.84
CA ALA A 42 -4.69 32.45 -11.17
C ALA A 42 -6.16 32.15 -10.84
N ASN A 43 -6.87 31.47 -11.74
CA ASN A 43 -8.29 31.11 -11.57
C ASN A 43 -8.45 29.82 -10.76
N LEU A 44 -8.20 29.88 -9.44
CA LEU A 44 -8.21 28.72 -8.54
C LEU A 44 -9.46 28.67 -7.66
N THR A 45 -10.25 27.60 -7.78
CA THR A 45 -11.38 27.31 -6.88
C THR A 45 -11.03 26.19 -5.91
N LEU A 46 -11.12 26.45 -4.61
CA LEU A 46 -11.05 25.40 -3.58
C LEU A 46 -12.39 24.65 -3.50
N LEU A 47 -12.36 23.32 -3.56
CA LEU A 47 -13.52 22.47 -3.31
C LEU A 47 -13.54 21.99 -1.85
N PRO A 48 -14.73 21.77 -1.25
CA PRO A 48 -14.82 21.21 0.09
C PRO A 48 -14.26 19.78 0.10
N THR A 49 -13.25 19.55 0.93
CA THR A 49 -12.69 18.21 1.12
C THR A 49 -13.73 17.28 1.74
N LEU A 50 -13.70 16.02 1.30
CA LEU A 50 -14.48 14.92 1.86
C LEU A 50 -13.62 14.04 2.80
N VAL A 51 -12.39 14.48 3.11
CA VAL A 51 -11.35 13.72 3.80
C VAL A 51 -11.10 14.30 5.19
N SER A 52 -11.16 13.45 6.21
CA SER A 52 -10.90 13.83 7.60
C SER A 52 -9.40 13.98 7.88
N GLY A 53 -9.03 14.94 8.74
CA GLY A 53 -7.64 15.12 9.19
C GLY A 53 -6.73 15.92 8.25
N VAL A 54 -7.27 16.50 7.19
CA VAL A 54 -6.57 17.51 6.37
C VAL A 54 -6.28 18.76 7.23
N VAL A 55 -5.04 19.24 7.21
CA VAL A 55 -4.60 20.42 8.00
C VAL A 55 -4.01 21.48 7.07
N ASP A 56 -4.46 22.73 7.20
CA ASP A 56 -4.04 23.87 6.36
C ASP A 56 -2.54 24.24 6.48
N ARG A 57 -1.83 23.66 7.46
CA ARG A 57 -0.43 23.97 7.81
C ARG A 57 0.32 22.70 8.17
N GLY A 58 1.26 22.29 7.32
CA GLY A 58 2.06 21.08 7.50
C GLY A 58 2.86 20.71 6.26
N PHE A 59 3.29 19.46 6.16
CA PHE A 59 3.91 18.88 4.97
C PHE A 59 2.92 18.80 3.81
N ALA A 60 1.66 18.42 4.06
CA ALA A 60 0.61 18.38 3.04
C ALA A 60 0.39 19.75 2.40
N SER A 61 0.28 20.81 3.21
CA SER A 61 0.14 22.19 2.72
C SER A 61 1.38 22.67 1.95
N GLN A 62 2.59 22.31 2.40
CA GLN A 62 3.85 22.57 1.68
C GLN A 62 4.04 21.73 0.40
N HIS A 63 3.29 20.65 0.24
CA HIS A 63 3.32 19.78 -0.94
C HIS A 63 2.33 20.31 -1.97
N GLY A 64 1.05 20.44 -1.62
CA GLY A 64 0.00 20.94 -2.49
C GLY A 64 0.28 22.35 -3.02
N THR A 65 0.76 23.26 -2.17
CA THR A 65 1.16 24.61 -2.59
C THR A 65 2.29 24.60 -3.63
N HIS A 66 3.27 23.71 -3.49
CA HIS A 66 4.37 23.58 -4.43
C HIS A 66 3.87 22.99 -5.76
N VAL A 67 3.18 21.85 -5.72
CA VAL A 67 2.56 21.16 -6.87
C VAL A 67 1.65 22.11 -7.66
N ALA A 68 0.74 22.83 -6.99
CA ALA A 68 -0.15 23.78 -7.64
C ALA A 68 0.60 24.96 -8.29
N SER A 69 1.71 25.43 -7.68
CA SER A 69 2.50 26.53 -8.26
C SER A 69 3.26 26.13 -9.54
N VAL A 70 3.68 24.87 -9.67
CA VAL A 70 4.31 24.35 -10.91
C VAL A 70 3.30 24.35 -12.08
N ILE A 71 2.00 24.21 -11.80
CA ILE A 71 0.95 24.33 -12.81
C ILE A 71 0.57 25.79 -13.03
N PHE A 72 0.11 26.49 -11.98
CA PHE A 72 -0.63 27.76 -12.10
C PHE A 72 0.16 29.03 -11.74
N GLY A 73 1.45 28.91 -11.40
CA GLY A 73 2.29 30.05 -11.01
C GLY A 73 2.36 31.12 -12.10
N GLN A 74 1.89 32.33 -11.80
CA GLN A 74 1.78 33.40 -12.77
C GLN A 74 3.17 33.83 -13.27
N HIS A 75 3.32 34.06 -14.59
CA HIS A 75 4.63 34.26 -15.22
C HIS A 75 5.39 35.52 -14.76
N SER A 76 4.69 36.48 -14.17
CA SER A 76 5.23 37.70 -13.53
C SER A 76 5.56 37.54 -12.04
N SER A 77 5.56 36.30 -11.51
CA SER A 77 5.70 35.99 -10.09
C SER A 77 6.99 35.18 -9.78
N PRO A 78 7.28 34.89 -8.50
CA PRO A 78 8.43 34.07 -8.11
C PRO A 78 8.45 32.64 -8.67
N VAL A 79 7.31 32.12 -9.15
CA VAL A 79 7.21 30.78 -9.77
C VAL A 79 6.53 30.92 -11.13
N ARG A 80 7.23 30.51 -12.19
CA ARG A 80 6.66 30.43 -13.55
C ARG A 80 6.08 29.03 -13.77
N GLY A 81 4.77 28.92 -13.57
CA GLY A 81 4.01 27.70 -13.83
C GLY A 81 3.84 27.43 -15.33
N ILE A 82 3.52 26.18 -15.66
CA ILE A 82 3.37 25.71 -17.04
C ILE A 82 2.07 26.23 -17.69
N ALA A 83 0.96 26.28 -16.95
CA ALA A 83 -0.38 26.61 -17.45
C ALA A 83 -1.11 27.65 -16.56
N PRO A 84 -0.55 28.86 -16.36
CA PRO A 84 -1.09 29.90 -15.46
C PRO A 84 -2.50 30.40 -15.76
N ASN A 85 -2.97 30.29 -17.01
CA ASN A 85 -4.26 30.82 -17.46
C ASN A 85 -5.38 29.75 -17.44
N CYS A 86 -5.03 28.48 -17.26
CA CYS A 86 -6.03 27.41 -17.11
C CYS A 86 -6.81 27.57 -15.81
N ARG A 87 -8.05 27.05 -15.79
CA ARG A 87 -8.87 26.99 -14.58
C ARG A 87 -8.35 25.89 -13.65
N GLY A 88 -8.19 26.20 -12.38
CA GLY A 88 -7.74 25.26 -11.35
C GLY A 88 -8.84 24.87 -10.36
N LEU A 89 -8.94 23.58 -10.05
CA LEU A 89 -9.69 23.07 -8.89
C LEU A 89 -8.70 22.52 -7.87
N ILE A 90 -8.75 23.00 -6.63
CA ILE A 90 -7.96 22.44 -5.53
C ILE A 90 -8.86 21.51 -4.73
N VAL A 91 -8.44 20.25 -4.57
CA VAL A 91 -9.21 19.22 -3.85
C VAL A 91 -8.29 18.58 -2.80
N PRO A 92 -8.36 18.98 -1.52
CA PRO A 92 -7.49 18.43 -0.49
C PRO A 92 -7.83 16.96 -0.19
N VAL A 93 -6.86 16.06 -0.42
CA VAL A 93 -6.95 14.61 -0.20
C VAL A 93 -5.79 14.05 0.64
N PHE A 94 -4.63 14.71 0.69
CA PHE A 94 -3.51 14.31 1.53
C PHE A 94 -3.51 15.05 2.87
N ALA A 95 -3.09 14.34 3.91
CA ALA A 95 -2.90 14.84 5.27
C ALA A 95 -1.43 14.72 5.70
N ASP A 96 -1.09 15.25 6.86
CA ASP A 96 0.25 15.11 7.44
C ASP A 96 0.44 13.72 8.05
N GLY A 97 1.52 13.04 7.65
CA GLY A 97 2.04 11.84 8.29
C GLY A 97 3.13 12.17 9.31
N LYS A 98 3.59 11.17 10.06
CA LYS A 98 4.62 11.35 11.11
C LYS A 98 5.96 11.86 10.58
N GLU A 99 6.32 11.53 9.34
CA GLU A 99 7.61 11.88 8.71
C GLU A 99 7.45 12.50 7.31
N GLY A 100 6.27 12.98 6.93
CA GLY A 100 6.02 13.54 5.61
C GLY A 100 4.55 13.57 5.20
N LEU A 101 4.26 13.33 3.92
CA LEU A 101 2.91 13.25 3.37
C LEU A 101 2.26 11.89 3.71
N ALA A 102 1.06 11.89 4.28
CA ALA A 102 0.30 10.65 4.47
C ALA A 102 -0.34 10.20 3.14
N PRO A 103 -0.24 8.91 2.75
CA PRO A 103 -0.93 8.41 1.57
C PRO A 103 -2.45 8.49 1.77
N CYS A 104 -3.16 8.98 0.75
CA CYS A 104 -4.63 9.05 0.77
C CYS A 104 -5.24 7.64 0.71
N SER A 105 -6.40 7.44 1.35
CA SER A 105 -7.16 6.19 1.18
C SER A 105 -7.73 6.13 -0.24
N GLN A 106 -7.78 4.93 -0.84
CA GLN A 106 -8.32 4.77 -2.20
C GLN A 106 -9.81 5.16 -2.29
N VAL A 107 -10.55 5.01 -1.19
CA VAL A 107 -11.96 5.42 -1.07
C VAL A 107 -12.11 6.94 -1.11
N ASP A 108 -11.24 7.66 -0.40
CA ASP A 108 -11.25 9.12 -0.37
C ASP A 108 -10.72 9.72 -1.68
N LEU A 109 -9.71 9.09 -2.28
CA LEU A 109 -9.25 9.43 -3.62
C LEU A 109 -10.35 9.21 -4.67
N ALA A 110 -11.12 8.13 -4.59
CA ALA A 110 -12.26 7.87 -5.47
C ALA A 110 -13.35 8.95 -5.35
N ARG A 111 -13.65 9.39 -4.12
CA ARG A 111 -14.59 10.50 -3.84
C ARG A 111 -14.09 11.81 -4.45
N ALA A 112 -12.81 12.13 -4.29
CA ALA A 112 -12.20 13.35 -4.81
C ALA A 112 -12.11 13.36 -6.35
N ILE A 113 -11.77 12.22 -6.97
CA ILE A 113 -11.79 12.06 -8.43
C ILE A 113 -13.21 12.29 -8.96
N THR A 114 -14.22 11.66 -8.34
CA THR A 114 -15.63 11.85 -8.71
C THR A 114 -16.03 13.33 -8.61
N GLN A 115 -15.71 13.99 -7.50
CA GLN A 115 -15.97 15.42 -7.28
C GLN A 115 -15.26 16.31 -8.33
N ALA A 116 -14.06 15.96 -8.77
CA ALA A 116 -13.34 16.69 -9.82
C ALA A 116 -13.99 16.54 -11.21
N VAL A 117 -14.46 15.33 -11.56
CA VAL A 117 -15.22 15.08 -12.80
C VAL A 117 -16.56 15.84 -12.79
N GLU A 118 -17.32 15.79 -11.69
CA GLU A 118 -18.58 16.53 -11.53
C GLU A 118 -18.42 18.05 -11.65
N ARG A 119 -17.23 18.59 -11.34
CA ARG A 119 -16.89 20.01 -11.51
C ARG A 119 -16.24 20.33 -12.85
N GLY A 120 -16.20 19.37 -13.77
CA GLY A 120 -15.75 19.55 -15.15
C GLY A 120 -14.24 19.74 -15.27
N ALA A 121 -13.44 18.95 -14.54
CA ALA A 121 -12.01 18.81 -14.81
C ALA A 121 -11.78 18.07 -16.15
N ASN A 122 -10.77 18.49 -16.91
CA ASN A 122 -10.28 17.78 -18.10
C ASN A 122 -9.00 16.97 -17.79
N VAL A 123 -8.23 17.43 -16.80
CA VAL A 123 -7.01 16.80 -16.30
C VAL A 123 -7.10 16.71 -14.77
N ILE A 124 -6.72 15.58 -14.19
CA ILE A 124 -6.66 15.35 -12.75
C ILE A 124 -5.21 15.01 -12.38
N ASN A 125 -4.53 15.93 -11.73
CA ASN A 125 -3.17 15.76 -11.21
C ASN A 125 -3.20 15.13 -9.81
N ILE A 126 -2.56 13.97 -9.65
CA ILE A 126 -2.42 13.27 -8.37
C ILE A 126 -0.93 13.06 -8.10
N SER A 127 -0.30 14.02 -7.40
CA SER A 127 1.14 14.03 -7.14
C SER A 127 1.59 13.08 -6.01
N GLY A 128 0.92 11.94 -5.88
CA GLY A 128 1.20 10.89 -4.91
C GLY A 128 0.38 9.64 -5.20
N GLY A 129 0.47 8.64 -4.32
CA GLY A 129 -0.28 7.40 -4.44
C GLY A 129 0.00 6.46 -3.27
N GLN A 130 -0.71 5.35 -3.23
CA GLN A 130 -0.49 4.27 -2.24
C GLN A 130 0.35 3.15 -2.89
N LEU A 131 1.44 2.76 -2.23
CA LEU A 131 2.22 1.58 -2.60
C LEU A 131 1.34 0.31 -2.56
N ALA A 132 1.38 -0.47 -3.65
CA ALA A 132 0.55 -1.66 -3.84
C ALA A 132 1.38 -2.83 -4.41
N ALA A 133 0.96 -4.05 -4.08
CA ALA A 133 1.61 -5.28 -4.57
C ALA A 133 1.21 -5.67 -6.01
N SER A 134 0.23 -4.98 -6.59
CA SER A 134 -0.25 -5.17 -7.96
C SER A 134 -0.92 -3.90 -8.49
N ALA A 135 -1.34 -3.92 -9.75
CA ALA A 135 -2.14 -2.86 -10.36
C ALA A 135 -3.65 -2.92 -10.01
N GLU A 136 -4.08 -3.76 -9.07
CA GLU A 136 -5.50 -3.90 -8.71
C GLU A 136 -5.93 -2.84 -7.67
N PRO A 137 -6.89 -1.96 -7.98
CA PRO A 137 -7.39 -0.93 -7.06
C PRO A 137 -8.60 -1.41 -6.23
N ASP A 138 -8.93 -0.66 -5.18
CA ASP A 138 -10.24 -0.75 -4.54
C ASP A 138 -11.38 -0.51 -5.56
N ARG A 139 -12.50 -1.20 -5.36
CA ARG A 139 -13.65 -1.16 -6.27
C ARG A 139 -14.24 0.24 -6.43
N LEU A 140 -14.17 1.13 -5.44
CA LEU A 140 -14.64 2.51 -5.59
C LEU A 140 -13.67 3.32 -6.45
N LEU A 141 -12.36 3.12 -6.29
CA LEU A 141 -11.35 3.77 -7.13
C LEU A 141 -11.38 3.26 -8.57
N ALA A 142 -11.59 1.96 -8.80
CA ALA A 142 -11.84 1.38 -10.12
C ALA A 142 -13.01 2.10 -10.83
N ASN A 143 -14.11 2.34 -10.11
CA ASN A 143 -15.28 3.03 -10.65
C ASN A 143 -15.02 4.52 -10.92
N ALA A 144 -14.26 5.21 -10.06
CA ALA A 144 -13.90 6.61 -10.27
C ALA A 144 -12.95 6.81 -11.46
N VAL A 145 -12.00 5.89 -11.67
CA VAL A 145 -11.09 5.90 -12.83
C VAL A 145 -11.85 5.56 -14.12
N ARG A 146 -12.79 4.60 -14.09
CA ARG A 146 -13.72 4.34 -15.20
C ARG A 146 -14.59 5.55 -15.52
N LEU A 147 -15.11 6.26 -14.50
CA LEU A 147 -15.89 7.49 -14.69
C LEU A 147 -15.08 8.58 -15.43
N CYS A 148 -13.79 8.74 -15.11
CA CYS A 148 -12.92 9.64 -15.86
C CYS A 148 -12.82 9.26 -17.34
N GLN A 149 -12.61 7.98 -17.64
CA GLN A 149 -12.51 7.46 -19.01
C GLN A 149 -13.83 7.64 -19.79
N GLU A 150 -14.98 7.40 -19.14
CA GLU A 150 -16.32 7.61 -19.72
C GLU A 150 -16.62 9.10 -20.00
N ASN A 151 -16.00 10.02 -19.27
CA ASN A 151 -16.16 11.47 -19.44
C ASN A 151 -15.00 12.13 -20.22
N ASN A 152 -14.04 11.36 -20.73
CA ASN A 152 -12.82 11.82 -21.39
C ASN A 152 -12.00 12.81 -20.52
N VAL A 153 -11.67 12.39 -19.31
CA VAL A 153 -10.87 13.12 -18.33
C VAL A 153 -9.58 12.34 -18.08
N LEU A 154 -8.42 12.96 -18.31
CA LEU A 154 -7.13 12.30 -18.09
C LEU A 154 -6.69 12.42 -16.63
N ILE A 155 -6.37 11.29 -16.00
CA ILE A 155 -5.65 11.27 -14.72
C ILE A 155 -4.14 11.21 -15.02
N VAL A 156 -3.36 12.06 -14.37
CA VAL A 156 -1.89 12.10 -14.43
C VAL A 156 -1.37 11.93 -13.01
N ALA A 157 -0.56 10.90 -12.75
CA ALA A 157 -0.21 10.48 -11.39
C ALA A 157 1.27 10.09 -11.21
N ALA A 158 1.81 10.36 -10.02
CA ALA A 158 3.18 10.07 -9.67
C ALA A 158 3.46 8.56 -9.51
N ALA A 159 4.55 8.06 -10.08
CA ALA A 159 4.93 6.64 -10.01
C ALA A 159 5.36 6.16 -8.60
N GLY A 160 5.74 7.08 -7.71
CA GLY A 160 6.30 6.83 -6.37
C GLY A 160 7.78 7.21 -6.26
N ASN A 161 8.38 7.07 -5.06
CA ASN A 161 9.73 7.60 -4.74
C ASN A 161 10.55 6.62 -3.87
N ASP A 162 10.30 5.33 -4.03
CA ASP A 162 10.70 4.24 -3.14
C ASP A 162 11.94 3.51 -3.68
N GLY A 163 12.31 3.78 -4.95
CA GLY A 163 13.52 3.26 -5.60
C GLY A 163 13.44 1.80 -6.04
N CYS A 164 12.23 1.27 -6.20
CA CYS A 164 11.97 -0.13 -6.51
C CYS A 164 11.19 -0.39 -7.82
N ASP A 165 11.22 -1.65 -8.23
CA ASP A 165 10.30 -2.28 -9.18
C ASP A 165 8.97 -2.52 -8.45
N CYS A 166 8.14 -1.49 -8.36
CA CYS A 166 7.02 -1.40 -7.43
C CYS A 166 5.97 -0.37 -7.89
N LEU A 167 4.70 -0.65 -7.57
CA LEU A 167 3.56 0.05 -8.16
C LEU A 167 2.84 0.94 -7.15
N HIS A 168 2.46 2.14 -7.58
CA HIS A 168 1.59 3.05 -6.84
C HIS A 168 0.23 3.16 -7.50
N ILE A 169 -0.82 3.03 -6.69
CA ILE A 169 -2.20 3.29 -7.08
C ILE A 169 -2.48 4.78 -6.81
N PRO A 170 -3.02 5.56 -7.78
CA PRO A 170 -3.66 5.13 -9.03
C PRO A 170 -2.75 5.08 -10.27
N ALA A 171 -1.47 5.44 -10.18
CA ALA A 171 -0.58 5.56 -11.34
C ALA A 171 -0.45 4.26 -12.16
N ALA A 172 -0.59 3.09 -11.55
CA ALA A 172 -0.49 1.79 -12.22
C ALA A 172 -1.76 1.33 -12.98
N LEU A 173 -2.83 2.14 -13.04
CA LEU A 173 -4.13 1.76 -13.63
C LEU A 173 -4.22 2.10 -15.14
N GLU A 174 -4.79 1.21 -15.96
CA GLU A 174 -4.67 1.16 -17.44
C GLU A 174 -4.97 2.47 -18.19
N SER A 175 -5.85 3.33 -17.68
CA SER A 175 -6.25 4.61 -18.31
C SER A 175 -5.56 5.86 -17.75
N VAL A 176 -4.64 5.69 -16.81
CA VAL A 176 -3.86 6.76 -16.16
C VAL A 176 -2.55 7.02 -16.93
N LEU A 177 -2.05 8.25 -16.90
CA LEU A 177 -0.69 8.60 -17.33
C LEU A 177 0.24 8.61 -16.11
N ALA A 178 1.15 7.64 -16.03
CA ALA A 178 2.11 7.57 -14.93
C ALA A 178 3.32 8.48 -15.20
N VAL A 179 3.85 9.12 -14.16
CA VAL A 179 4.98 10.04 -14.27
C VAL A 179 6.11 9.64 -13.32
N GLY A 180 7.22 9.22 -13.90
CA GLY A 180 8.52 9.05 -13.24
C GLY A 180 9.37 10.33 -13.33
N ALA A 181 10.47 10.35 -12.58
CA ALA A 181 11.34 11.51 -12.43
C ALA A 181 12.70 11.29 -13.09
N MET A 182 13.14 12.26 -13.90
CA MET A 182 14.51 12.35 -14.42
C MET A 182 15.26 13.60 -13.94
N ASP A 183 16.58 13.55 -14.02
CA ASP A 183 17.49 14.68 -13.84
C ASP A 183 17.53 15.61 -15.06
N ALA A 184 18.30 16.71 -14.97
CA ALA A 184 18.46 17.68 -16.06
C ALA A 184 19.31 17.16 -17.24
N GLN A 185 19.82 15.93 -17.16
CA GLN A 185 20.58 15.24 -18.20
C GLN A 185 19.76 14.11 -18.85
N GLY A 186 18.51 13.91 -18.42
CA GLY A 186 17.58 12.90 -18.96
C GLY A 186 17.78 11.49 -18.40
N ASN A 187 18.50 11.33 -17.28
CA ASN A 187 18.63 10.04 -16.61
C ASN A 187 17.52 9.87 -15.55
N PRO A 188 16.94 8.66 -15.37
CA PRO A 188 15.98 8.41 -14.30
C PRO A 188 16.64 8.56 -12.92
N ILE A 189 16.02 9.32 -12.02
CA ILE A 189 16.55 9.52 -10.68
C ILE A 189 16.43 8.21 -9.89
N GLY A 190 17.45 7.87 -9.08
CA GLY A 190 17.58 6.55 -8.45
C GLY A 190 16.37 6.08 -7.63
N PHE A 191 15.63 7.00 -7.01
CA PHE A 191 14.41 6.71 -6.23
C PHE A 191 13.13 6.60 -7.08
N SER A 192 13.13 6.99 -8.35
CA SER A 192 11.92 6.95 -9.19
C SER A 192 11.53 5.49 -9.41
N ASN A 193 10.31 5.13 -8.98
CA ASN A 193 9.80 3.77 -9.15
C ASN A 193 9.62 3.42 -10.62
N TRP A 194 9.73 2.12 -10.91
CA TRP A 194 9.41 1.53 -12.21
C TRP A 194 8.63 0.24 -12.02
N GLY A 195 8.20 -0.38 -13.12
CA GLY A 195 7.47 -1.64 -13.09
C GLY A 195 6.75 -1.95 -14.39
N GLU A 196 6.23 -3.17 -14.51
CA GLU A 196 5.60 -3.69 -15.72
C GLU A 196 4.43 -2.81 -16.20
N ALA A 197 3.48 -2.47 -15.31
CA ALA A 197 2.36 -1.60 -15.64
C ALA A 197 2.82 -0.24 -16.21
N TYR A 198 3.90 0.33 -15.67
CA TYR A 198 4.45 1.60 -16.14
C TYR A 198 5.18 1.51 -17.49
N GLN A 199 5.56 0.32 -17.98
CA GLN A 199 6.20 0.18 -19.31
C GLN A 199 5.26 0.52 -20.47
N ASN A 200 3.93 0.53 -20.24
CA ASN A 200 2.92 0.77 -21.26
C ASN A 200 2.27 2.16 -21.17
N GLN A 201 2.40 2.84 -20.03
CA GLN A 201 1.67 4.09 -19.73
C GLN A 201 2.45 5.14 -18.92
N GLY A 202 3.73 4.88 -18.65
CA GLY A 202 4.58 5.74 -17.85
C GLY A 202 5.58 6.52 -18.69
N ILE A 203 5.83 7.78 -18.32
CA ILE A 203 6.86 8.61 -18.94
C ILE A 203 7.77 9.22 -17.87
N LEU A 204 9.02 9.53 -18.23
CA LEU A 204 9.89 10.37 -17.43
C LEU A 204 9.69 11.85 -17.79
N ALA A 205 9.46 12.67 -16.77
CA ALA A 205 9.56 14.12 -16.86
C ALA A 205 10.55 14.64 -15.80
N LEU A 206 11.04 15.88 -15.95
CA LEU A 206 12.02 16.43 -15.02
C LEU A 206 11.45 16.45 -13.60
N GLY A 207 12.12 15.78 -12.67
CA GLY A 207 11.70 15.70 -11.27
C GLY A 207 12.78 16.11 -10.28
N GLU A 208 13.91 16.66 -10.75
CA GLU A 208 14.98 17.17 -9.89
C GLU A 208 14.96 18.71 -9.82
N ASN A 209 15.18 19.24 -8.61
CA ASN A 209 15.40 20.67 -8.37
C ASN A 209 14.30 21.61 -8.91
N ILE A 210 13.04 21.13 -8.91
CA ILE A 210 11.86 21.85 -9.38
C ILE A 210 11.52 22.98 -8.42
N LEU A 211 11.66 24.23 -8.89
CA LEU A 211 11.28 25.41 -8.12
C LEU A 211 9.76 25.55 -8.05
N GLY A 212 9.24 25.72 -6.84
CA GLY A 212 7.82 25.96 -6.57
C GLY A 212 7.62 26.74 -5.27
N ALA A 213 6.38 27.11 -5.01
CA ALA A 213 5.96 27.92 -3.87
C ALA A 213 6.02 27.16 -2.54
N VAL A 214 6.17 27.91 -1.45
CA VAL A 214 6.11 27.45 -0.07
C VAL A 214 5.12 28.36 0.67
N PRO A 215 4.17 27.81 1.47
CA PRO A 215 3.22 28.61 2.24
C PRO A 215 3.87 29.75 3.03
N GLY A 216 3.23 30.93 3.03
CA GLY A 216 3.78 32.15 3.63
C GLY A 216 4.66 32.99 2.72
N GLY A 217 4.70 32.71 1.40
CA GLY A 217 5.29 33.59 0.38
C GLY A 217 6.70 33.22 -0.11
N GLY A 218 7.27 32.10 0.35
CA GLY A 218 8.60 31.63 -0.06
C GLY A 218 8.61 30.78 -1.33
N THR A 219 9.79 30.41 -1.82
CA THR A 219 9.99 29.44 -2.91
C THR A 219 11.10 28.47 -2.58
N ALA A 220 10.96 27.19 -2.94
CA ALA A 220 11.97 26.17 -2.75
C ALA A 220 12.10 25.25 -3.97
N ALA A 221 13.32 24.78 -4.24
CA ALA A 221 13.55 23.64 -5.12
C ALA A 221 13.19 22.35 -4.38
N LYS A 222 12.44 21.45 -5.02
CA LYS A 222 12.14 20.10 -4.50
C LYS A 222 12.37 19.04 -5.59
N THR A 223 12.60 17.81 -5.15
CA THR A 223 12.98 16.67 -6.00
C THR A 223 12.09 15.47 -5.68
N GLY A 224 11.53 14.81 -6.69
CA GLY A 224 10.52 13.75 -6.56
C GLY A 224 9.57 13.62 -7.76
N THR A 225 8.99 12.44 -7.98
CA THR A 225 7.97 12.18 -9.02
C THR A 225 6.73 13.07 -8.84
N SER A 226 6.40 13.43 -7.61
CA SER A 226 5.38 14.39 -7.23
C SER A 226 5.52 15.78 -7.86
N PHE A 227 6.74 16.20 -8.22
CA PHE A 227 7.04 17.49 -8.86
C PHE A 227 7.25 17.36 -10.38
N ALA A 228 7.53 16.15 -10.89
CA ALA A 228 7.49 15.85 -12.32
C ALA A 228 6.03 15.78 -12.85
N THR A 229 5.12 15.19 -12.06
CA THR A 229 3.69 15.02 -12.36
C THR A 229 2.98 16.34 -12.78
N PRO A 230 3.10 17.47 -12.04
CA PRO A 230 2.45 18.73 -12.43
C PRO A 230 3.01 19.35 -13.71
N ILE A 231 4.26 19.06 -14.08
CA ILE A 231 4.82 19.52 -15.36
C ILE A 231 4.09 18.83 -16.52
N VAL A 232 3.88 17.51 -16.43
CA VAL A 232 3.10 16.74 -17.40
C VAL A 232 1.64 17.21 -17.42
N SER A 233 1.00 17.37 -16.26
CA SER A 233 -0.38 17.87 -16.17
C SER A 233 -0.57 19.25 -16.81
N GLY A 234 0.40 20.16 -16.62
CA GLY A 234 0.42 21.46 -17.28
C GLY A 234 0.59 21.36 -18.80
N ILE A 235 1.51 20.52 -19.28
CA ILE A 235 1.77 20.33 -20.72
C ILE A 235 0.55 19.71 -21.42
N VAL A 236 -0.14 18.74 -20.80
CA VAL A 236 -1.41 18.22 -21.30
C VAL A 236 -2.43 19.35 -21.47
N ALA A 237 -2.57 20.22 -20.47
CA ALA A 237 -3.51 21.34 -20.52
C ALA A 237 -3.16 22.40 -21.59
N LEU A 238 -1.86 22.68 -21.82
CA LEU A 238 -1.41 23.52 -22.93
C LEU A 238 -1.80 22.93 -24.29
N LEU A 239 -1.56 21.62 -24.48
CA LEU A 239 -1.91 20.92 -25.71
C LEU A 239 -3.42 20.87 -25.96
N LEU A 240 -4.25 20.75 -24.90
CA LEU A 240 -5.71 20.90 -24.99
C LEU A 240 -6.14 22.32 -25.39
N GLY A 241 -5.46 23.35 -24.88
CA GLY A 241 -5.68 24.74 -25.31
C GLY A 241 -5.36 24.96 -26.80
N ILE A 242 -4.32 24.30 -27.31
CA ILE A 242 -3.96 24.33 -28.74
C ILE A 242 -5.02 23.64 -29.62
N GLN A 243 -5.68 22.59 -29.13
CA GLN A 243 -6.85 22.00 -29.82
C GLN A 243 -7.99 23.01 -29.96
N LEU A 244 -8.38 23.67 -28.86
CA LEU A 244 -9.45 24.67 -28.85
C LEU A 244 -9.19 25.82 -29.83
N GLN A 245 -7.96 26.35 -29.85
CA GLN A 245 -7.55 27.44 -30.73
C GLN A 245 -7.61 27.07 -32.22
N ARG A 246 -7.55 25.76 -32.53
CA ARG A 246 -7.72 25.20 -33.89
C ARG A 246 -9.18 24.85 -34.21
N GLY A 247 -10.12 25.07 -33.29
CA GLY A 247 -11.53 24.69 -33.42
C GLY A 247 -11.80 23.21 -33.16
N GLU A 248 -10.84 22.47 -32.61
CA GLU A 248 -10.98 21.05 -32.27
C GLU A 248 -11.62 20.89 -30.88
N LYS A 249 -12.35 19.79 -30.68
CA LYS A 249 -12.86 19.43 -29.34
C LYS A 249 -11.68 18.93 -28.47
N PRO A 250 -11.50 19.40 -27.22
CA PRO A 250 -10.51 18.87 -26.30
C PRO A 250 -10.64 17.36 -26.14
N ASN A 251 -9.52 16.64 -26.26
CA ASN A 251 -9.49 15.19 -26.14
C ASN A 251 -8.31 14.70 -25.28
N PRO A 252 -8.40 14.76 -23.93
CA PRO A 252 -7.31 14.40 -23.01
C PRO A 252 -6.68 13.02 -23.25
N HIS A 253 -7.45 12.00 -23.63
CA HIS A 253 -6.86 10.69 -23.96
C HIS A 253 -6.04 10.72 -25.27
N ALA A 254 -6.45 11.46 -26.31
CA ALA A 254 -5.60 11.64 -27.49
C ALA A 254 -4.31 12.43 -27.20
N ILE A 255 -4.32 13.32 -26.20
CA ILE A 255 -3.10 14.00 -25.73
C ILE A 255 -2.18 13.02 -24.99
N ARG A 256 -2.73 12.15 -24.12
CA ARG A 256 -1.98 11.05 -23.47
C ARG A 256 -1.29 10.18 -24.52
N ASP A 257 -2.04 9.72 -25.52
CA ASP A 257 -1.53 8.81 -26.55
C ASP A 257 -0.48 9.50 -27.43
N ALA A 258 -0.65 10.79 -27.76
CA ALA A 258 0.37 11.58 -28.45
C ALA A 258 1.67 11.75 -27.63
N ILE A 259 1.56 11.89 -26.30
CA ILE A 259 2.73 11.96 -25.42
C ILE A 259 3.44 10.59 -25.35
N LEU A 260 2.70 9.49 -25.18
CA LEU A 260 3.25 8.14 -25.15
C LEU A 260 3.89 7.72 -26.50
N GLN A 261 3.29 8.09 -27.63
CA GLN A 261 3.80 7.76 -28.97
C GLN A 261 5.02 8.61 -29.41
N SER A 262 5.31 9.71 -28.70
CA SER A 262 6.40 10.62 -29.06
C SER A 262 7.61 10.57 -28.15
N THR A 263 7.58 9.81 -27.05
CA THR A 263 8.66 9.75 -26.06
C THR A 263 10.02 9.50 -26.68
N LEU A 264 11.04 10.25 -26.23
CA LEU A 264 12.41 10.04 -26.68
C LEU A 264 13.10 8.94 -25.85
N PRO A 265 14.06 8.19 -26.46
CA PRO A 265 14.94 7.30 -25.72
C PRO A 265 15.57 8.00 -24.51
N CYS A 266 15.68 7.24 -23.44
CA CYS A 266 16.08 7.70 -22.11
C CYS A 266 17.58 7.49 -21.90
N ASN A 267 18.27 8.48 -21.33
CA ASN A 267 19.69 8.35 -21.04
C ASN A 267 19.88 7.41 -19.84
N GLN A 268 20.75 6.42 -19.99
CA GLN A 268 21.07 5.48 -18.91
C GLN A 268 22.59 5.31 -18.72
N PRO A 269 23.07 5.30 -17.46
CA PRO A 269 24.37 4.76 -17.13
C PRO A 269 24.49 3.29 -17.59
N LYS A 270 25.65 2.92 -18.16
CA LYS A 270 25.91 1.54 -18.59
C LYS A 270 25.78 0.58 -17.41
N GLY A 271 24.85 -0.38 -17.51
CA GLY A 271 24.55 -1.35 -16.44
C GLY A 271 23.32 -1.01 -15.58
N SER A 272 22.58 0.07 -15.89
CA SER A 272 21.25 0.33 -15.30
C SER A 272 20.18 -0.59 -15.90
N ASP A 273 19.06 -0.77 -15.18
CA ASP A 273 17.86 -1.46 -15.66
C ASP A 273 17.08 -0.56 -16.63
N SER A 274 16.95 -0.96 -17.89
CA SER A 274 16.25 -0.19 -18.94
C SER A 274 14.80 0.14 -18.58
N ARG A 275 14.14 -0.71 -17.77
CA ARG A 275 12.74 -0.52 -17.36
C ARG A 275 12.53 0.71 -16.48
N ARG A 276 13.60 1.26 -15.87
CA ARG A 276 13.59 2.56 -15.17
C ARG A 276 13.24 3.75 -16.08
N CYS A 277 13.30 3.58 -17.39
CA CYS A 277 12.92 4.60 -18.37
C CYS A 277 11.43 4.67 -18.66
N LEU A 278 10.64 3.69 -18.19
CA LEU A 278 9.23 3.53 -18.54
C LEU A 278 9.08 3.45 -20.08
N VAL A 279 8.07 4.07 -20.69
CA VAL A 279 7.96 4.18 -22.17
C VAL A 279 9.11 5.04 -22.74
N GLY A 280 9.49 6.09 -22.02
CA GLY A 280 10.61 6.97 -22.37
C GLY A 280 10.49 8.37 -21.77
N THR A 281 11.29 9.32 -22.27
CA THR A 281 11.34 10.71 -21.80
C THR A 281 10.34 11.60 -22.53
N LEU A 282 9.76 12.57 -21.83
CA LEU A 282 8.73 13.49 -22.32
C LEU A 282 9.19 14.34 -23.52
N ASN A 283 8.53 14.18 -24.66
CA ASN A 283 8.83 14.90 -25.91
C ASN A 283 7.70 15.86 -26.29
N ILE A 284 7.79 17.10 -25.80
CA ILE A 284 6.75 18.13 -26.00
C ILE A 284 6.58 18.46 -27.50
N SER A 285 7.70 18.60 -28.22
CA SER A 285 7.72 18.91 -29.66
C SER A 285 7.16 17.76 -30.49
N GLY A 286 7.46 16.51 -30.14
CA GLY A 286 6.90 15.32 -30.78
C GLY A 286 5.39 15.22 -30.58
N ALA A 287 4.90 15.35 -29.34
CA ALA A 287 3.47 15.33 -29.03
C ALA A 287 2.72 16.45 -29.79
N TYR A 288 3.24 17.69 -29.76
CA TYR A 288 2.70 18.81 -30.52
C TYR A 288 2.62 18.51 -32.03
N ASN A 289 3.64 17.89 -32.62
CA ASN A 289 3.63 17.50 -34.03
C ASN A 289 2.55 16.44 -34.33
N LEU A 290 2.39 15.41 -33.51
CA LEU A 290 1.34 14.40 -33.70
C LEU A 290 -0.07 15.02 -33.64
N ILE A 291 -0.32 15.88 -32.65
CA ILE A 291 -1.61 16.56 -32.45
C ILE A 291 -1.92 17.56 -33.58
N THR A 292 -0.89 18.20 -34.17
CA THR A 292 -1.06 19.23 -35.22
C THR A 292 -1.00 18.70 -36.65
N LYS A 293 -0.39 17.54 -36.88
CA LYS A 293 -0.20 16.97 -38.24
C LYS A 293 -0.97 15.67 -38.49
N GLY A 294 -1.49 15.02 -37.44
CA GLY A 294 -2.56 14.01 -37.56
C GLY A 294 -2.12 12.56 -37.69
N GLU A 295 -0.85 12.22 -37.47
CA GLU A 295 -0.33 10.83 -37.59
C GLU A 295 -0.47 9.99 -36.31
N LEU A 296 -1.58 10.15 -35.57
CA LEU A 296 -1.88 9.28 -34.42
C LEU A 296 -2.28 7.87 -34.89
N LYS A 297 -1.46 6.87 -34.58
CA LYS A 297 -1.82 5.46 -34.77
C LYS A 297 -2.67 4.99 -33.58
N PRO A 298 -3.84 4.38 -33.77
CA PRO A 298 -4.60 3.83 -32.66
C PRO A 298 -3.92 2.58 -32.10
N MET A 299 -3.74 2.50 -30.77
CA MET A 299 -3.44 1.24 -30.11
C MET A 299 -4.75 0.53 -29.78
N THR A 300 -4.97 -0.64 -30.37
CA THR A 300 -6.14 -1.49 -30.09
C THR A 300 -5.83 -2.50 -28.99
N ASN A 301 -6.67 -2.57 -27.97
CA ASN A 301 -6.59 -3.60 -26.92
C ASN A 301 -6.74 -5.00 -27.53
N HIS A 302 -5.63 -5.73 -27.62
CA HIS A 302 -5.62 -7.18 -27.85
C HIS A 302 -5.17 -7.89 -26.58
N LYS A 303 -6.02 -8.79 -26.08
CA LYS A 303 -5.68 -9.74 -25.02
C LYS A 303 -5.67 -11.14 -25.63
N LEU A 304 -4.60 -11.89 -25.35
CA LEU A 304 -4.52 -13.36 -25.35
C LEU A 304 -4.95 -14.09 -26.65
N GLU A 305 -3.97 -14.59 -27.41
CA GLU A 305 -3.60 -16.02 -27.35
C GLU A 305 -2.24 -16.25 -28.04
N GLU A 306 -1.66 -17.45 -27.83
CA GLU A 306 -0.43 -17.99 -28.45
C GLU A 306 0.84 -17.09 -28.54
N ILE A 307 1.65 -17.10 -27.48
CA ILE A 307 3.10 -17.33 -27.64
C ILE A 307 3.50 -18.48 -26.71
N SER A 308 3.43 -19.70 -27.23
CA SER A 308 4.10 -20.86 -26.60
C SER A 308 5.61 -20.77 -26.81
N MET A 309 6.38 -21.34 -25.89
CA MET A 309 7.83 -21.43 -26.01
C MET A 309 8.22 -22.32 -27.20
N GLN A 310 9.16 -21.85 -28.04
CA GLN A 310 10.17 -22.75 -28.59
C GLN A 310 11.46 -22.02 -28.96
N SER A 311 12.57 -22.58 -28.50
CA SER A 311 13.93 -22.21 -28.85
C SER A 311 14.48 -23.14 -29.93
N SER A 312 15.74 -22.89 -30.29
CA SER A 312 16.71 -23.84 -30.85
C SER A 312 16.54 -24.32 -32.30
N GLU A 313 17.68 -24.16 -33.00
CA GLU A 313 18.19 -25.00 -34.09
C GLU A 313 17.65 -24.79 -35.51
N ALA A 314 18.50 -25.20 -36.45
CA ALA A 314 18.46 -24.88 -37.87
C ALA A 314 18.71 -26.14 -38.68
N ASP A 315 18.27 -26.17 -39.95
CA ASP A 315 19.08 -26.85 -40.95
C ASP A 315 18.87 -26.34 -42.39
N ASN A 316 19.74 -26.82 -43.27
CA ASN A 316 20.10 -26.32 -44.60
C ASN A 316 19.15 -26.71 -45.75
N ALA A 317 19.00 -25.78 -46.72
CA ALA A 317 18.82 -26.07 -48.16
C ALA A 317 18.98 -24.76 -48.98
N ILE A 318 20.20 -24.31 -49.32
CA ILE A 318 20.99 -24.73 -50.50
C ILE A 318 20.19 -24.69 -51.83
N ALA A 319 20.33 -23.62 -52.62
CA ALA A 319 20.99 -23.66 -53.95
C ALA A 319 20.82 -22.35 -54.77
N GLN A 320 21.94 -21.73 -55.18
CA GLN A 320 22.32 -21.42 -56.58
C GLN A 320 23.31 -20.23 -56.72
N LEU A 321 24.60 -20.58 -56.71
CA LEU A 321 25.71 -20.11 -57.58
C LEU A 321 25.93 -18.61 -57.90
N GLN A 322 27.13 -18.18 -57.51
CA GLN A 322 27.98 -17.07 -58.01
C GLN A 322 28.46 -17.29 -59.49
N PRO A 323 29.31 -16.45 -60.14
CA PRO A 323 30.19 -15.35 -59.65
C PRO A 323 30.10 -14.04 -60.48
N SER A 324 30.89 -12.95 -60.26
CA SER A 324 32.14 -12.70 -59.51
C SER A 324 32.05 -11.31 -58.79
N GLU A 325 33.06 -10.64 -58.18
CA GLU A 325 34.54 -10.72 -58.04
C GLU A 325 34.95 -10.46 -56.55
N VAL A 326 36.08 -10.86 -55.92
CA VAL A 326 37.48 -11.19 -56.33
C VAL A 326 38.33 -9.89 -56.44
N ILE A 327 39.33 -9.52 -55.60
CA ILE A 327 40.27 -10.13 -54.61
C ILE A 327 40.39 -9.10 -53.42
N GLU A 328 40.57 -9.39 -52.10
CA GLU A 328 41.74 -9.96 -51.36
C GLU A 328 43.07 -9.18 -51.62
N PHE A 329 44.21 -9.25 -50.91
CA PHE A 329 44.82 -9.97 -49.76
C PHE A 329 46.05 -9.10 -49.31
N ASP A 330 46.84 -9.24 -48.23
CA ASP A 330 46.93 -10.12 -47.04
C ASP A 330 47.74 -9.39 -45.91
N LEU A 331 47.93 -10.02 -44.75
CA LEU A 331 48.75 -9.57 -43.59
C LEU A 331 50.26 -9.48 -43.88
N SER A 332 50.96 -8.54 -43.23
CA SER A 332 52.36 -8.74 -42.77
C SER A 332 52.84 -7.66 -41.77
N GLN A 333 53.70 -8.06 -40.83
CA GLN A 333 54.58 -7.16 -40.07
C GLN A 333 55.97 -7.12 -40.71
N PRO A 334 56.83 -6.15 -40.33
CA PRO A 334 58.02 -6.58 -39.58
C PRO A 334 58.42 -5.67 -38.39
N VAL A 335 59.39 -6.16 -37.63
CA VAL A 335 59.95 -5.60 -36.38
C VAL A 335 61.30 -4.90 -36.64
N ILE A 336 61.67 -3.88 -35.85
CA ILE A 336 63.03 -3.66 -35.31
C ILE A 336 63.07 -2.56 -34.23
N ASN A 337 64.00 -2.71 -33.27
CA ASN A 337 64.18 -1.87 -32.07
C ASN A 337 64.92 -0.54 -32.34
N SER A 338 64.81 0.45 -31.42
CA SER A 338 65.86 0.71 -30.41
C SER A 338 65.74 2.06 -29.66
N ALA A 339 66.57 2.19 -28.61
CA ALA A 339 66.83 3.37 -27.77
C ALA A 339 65.77 3.76 -26.71
N ALA A 340 66.26 4.01 -25.50
CA ALA A 340 65.50 4.47 -24.34
C ALA A 340 66.22 5.66 -23.68
N ILE A 341 65.48 6.50 -22.95
CA ILE A 341 66.00 7.44 -21.96
C ILE A 341 65.08 7.37 -20.74
N ASP A 342 65.67 7.32 -19.54
CA ASP A 342 65.02 7.17 -18.24
C ASP A 342 65.71 8.11 -17.24
N VAL A 343 64.95 8.96 -16.54
CA VAL A 343 65.42 9.84 -15.44
C VAL A 343 64.29 10.12 -14.44
N GLN A 344 64.61 10.05 -13.15
CA GLN A 344 63.72 10.26 -11.99
C GLN A 344 63.76 11.71 -11.42
N PRO A 345 62.89 12.09 -10.45
CA PRO A 345 62.68 13.48 -10.01
C PRO A 345 63.67 14.00 -8.94
N ALA A 346 63.62 15.31 -8.64
CA ALA A 346 64.41 15.98 -7.59
C ALA A 346 63.72 17.24 -7.00
N GLU A 347 64.24 17.71 -5.86
CA GLU A 347 63.79 18.91 -5.09
C GLU A 347 64.88 20.04 -5.15
N ALA A 348 64.94 21.14 -4.36
CA ALA A 348 64.29 21.56 -3.11
C ALA A 348 64.44 23.09 -2.84
N ASN A 349 63.99 23.53 -1.64
CA ASN A 349 64.32 24.76 -0.89
C ASN A 349 63.44 26.02 -1.12
N GLY A 350 63.02 26.76 -0.08
CA GLY A 350 63.13 26.50 1.37
C GLY A 350 62.84 27.71 2.30
N ALA A 351 62.86 27.46 3.62
CA ALA A 351 62.85 28.42 4.76
C ALA A 351 61.51 29.14 5.13
N ILE A 352 61.16 29.47 6.40
CA ILE A 352 61.73 29.16 7.75
C ILE A 352 60.68 29.39 8.89
N SER A 353 60.87 28.72 10.04
CA SER A 353 60.52 29.10 11.47
C SER A 353 59.53 28.21 12.27
N ILE A 354 59.86 28.00 13.57
CA ILE A 354 59.09 27.27 14.62
C ILE A 354 59.44 27.84 16.02
N PRO A 355 58.57 27.73 17.05
CA PRO A 355 58.73 26.75 18.16
C PRO A 355 57.36 26.14 18.63
N ASN A 356 57.15 25.36 19.70
CA ASN A 356 57.95 25.02 20.90
C ASN A 356 57.73 23.56 21.41
N VAL A 357 57.99 23.23 22.70
CA VAL A 357 58.59 21.94 23.13
C VAL A 357 58.14 21.39 24.53
N MET A 358 58.20 20.04 24.71
CA MET A 358 58.13 19.19 25.95
C MET A 358 56.78 19.09 26.71
N SER A 359 56.42 18.03 27.48
CA SER A 359 57.03 16.77 28.02
C SER A 359 55.95 15.63 27.97
N ILE A 360 56.12 14.29 27.88
CA ILE A 360 57.13 13.24 28.23
C ILE A 360 56.93 12.59 29.65
N GLY A 361 56.68 11.25 29.70
CA GLY A 361 56.79 10.30 30.84
C GLY A 361 55.49 9.50 31.21
N GLU A 362 55.45 8.18 31.49
CA GLU A 362 56.41 7.04 31.39
C GLU A 362 55.70 5.65 31.29
N ASN A 363 56.15 4.76 30.38
CA ASN A 363 56.46 3.29 30.47
C ASN A 363 55.66 2.24 31.35
N PRO A 364 55.83 0.89 31.17
CA PRO A 364 55.70 0.06 29.94
C PRO A 364 55.18 -1.42 30.15
N MET A 365 55.09 -2.24 29.06
CA MET A 365 55.14 -3.74 29.03
C MET A 365 54.01 -4.59 29.70
N MET A 366 53.76 -5.88 29.38
CA MET A 366 53.93 -6.73 28.17
C MET A 366 53.00 -8.00 28.22
N VAL A 367 52.55 -8.48 27.05
CA VAL A 367 52.33 -9.86 26.50
C VAL A 367 52.41 -11.09 27.48
N ILE A 368 51.74 -12.27 27.35
CA ILE A 368 51.17 -13.07 26.23
C ILE A 368 50.10 -14.08 26.73
N GLN A 369 49.08 -14.44 25.91
CA GLN A 369 48.71 -15.82 25.46
C GLN A 369 47.23 -15.98 25.03
N THR A 370 46.98 -16.92 24.12
CA THR A 370 45.67 -17.24 23.52
C THR A 370 45.32 -18.71 23.66
N SER A 371 44.08 -19.05 24.04
CA SER A 371 43.50 -20.38 23.78
C SER A 371 41.96 -20.40 23.82
N ASN A 372 41.40 -21.39 23.12
CA ASN A 372 39.97 -21.77 23.08
C ASN A 372 39.43 -22.17 24.49
N THR A 373 38.12 -22.33 24.77
CA THR A 373 36.94 -22.69 23.93
C THR A 373 35.61 -22.37 24.67
N LYS A 374 34.45 -22.44 23.98
CA LYS A 374 33.10 -22.96 24.42
C LYS A 374 32.76 -22.97 25.95
N VAL A 375 31.63 -22.49 26.47
CA VAL A 375 30.31 -22.00 25.96
C VAL A 375 29.67 -21.12 27.07
N PRO A 376 28.70 -20.23 26.80
CA PRO A 376 27.71 -19.80 27.79
C PRO A 376 26.27 -20.28 27.47
N SER A 377 25.52 -20.60 28.53
CA SER A 377 24.12 -21.08 28.48
C SER A 377 23.10 -19.95 28.64
N ILE A 378 21.95 -20.09 27.97
CA ILE A 378 20.65 -19.47 28.33
C ILE A 378 20.14 -20.01 29.69
N THR A 379 19.22 -19.41 30.46
CA THR A 379 18.24 -18.28 30.33
C THR A 379 17.79 -17.88 31.78
N PRO A 380 16.91 -16.88 32.05
CA PRO A 380 16.39 -15.74 31.27
C PRO A 380 16.29 -14.38 32.05
N SER A 381 15.65 -13.40 31.40
CA SER A 381 14.79 -12.31 31.92
C SER A 381 15.37 -11.10 32.69
N GLY A 382 14.82 -9.94 32.35
CA GLY A 382 15.09 -8.60 32.88
C GLY A 382 14.71 -7.57 31.81
N ALA A 383 13.80 -6.65 32.12
CA ALA A 383 13.32 -5.63 31.17
C ALA A 383 14.16 -4.34 31.23
N ASP A 384 13.96 -3.46 30.24
CA ASP A 384 14.48 -2.09 30.13
C ASP A 384 16.00 -1.91 30.10
N GLY A 385 16.54 -1.63 28.91
CA GLY A 385 17.95 -1.29 28.69
C GLY A 385 18.26 -1.00 27.22
N ASP A 386 18.42 0.30 26.88
CA ASP A 386 18.73 0.79 25.53
C ASP A 386 19.95 0.10 24.89
N CYS A 387 19.81 -0.36 23.65
CA CYS A 387 20.90 -0.90 22.85
C CYS A 387 20.78 -0.57 21.35
N GLY A 388 21.02 0.69 21.00
CA GLY A 388 21.96 1.04 19.92
C GLY A 388 21.54 0.89 18.45
N CYS A 389 20.45 0.20 18.10
CA CYS A 389 20.02 -0.02 16.71
C CYS A 389 18.74 0.75 16.35
N LYS A 390 18.87 2.04 16.02
CA LYS A 390 17.74 2.90 15.58
C LYS A 390 17.40 2.70 14.11
N GLY A 391 16.67 1.63 13.79
CA GLY A 391 15.88 1.53 12.57
C GLY A 391 14.48 2.13 12.76
N ASN A 392 13.95 2.84 11.75
CA ASN A 392 12.57 3.35 11.77
C ASN A 392 11.56 2.21 11.59
N SER A 393 11.30 1.46 12.66
CA SER A 393 10.14 0.58 12.74
C SER A 393 8.88 1.41 13.00
N SER A 394 7.95 1.40 12.04
CA SER A 394 6.55 1.70 12.36
C SER A 394 6.08 0.71 13.44
N PRO A 395 5.24 1.13 14.41
CA PRO A 395 4.77 0.24 15.46
C PRO A 395 4.05 -0.97 14.83
N PRO A 396 4.38 -2.21 15.26
CA PRO A 396 3.97 -3.43 14.55
C PRO A 396 2.44 -3.57 14.58
N GLN A 397 1.84 -3.53 13.39
CA GLN A 397 0.39 -3.36 13.20
C GLN A 397 -0.40 -4.48 13.89
N ILE A 398 -1.07 -4.12 15.00
CA ILE A 398 -1.82 -5.05 15.85
C ILE A 398 -3.12 -5.47 15.15
N VAL A 399 -3.40 -6.77 15.18
CA VAL A 399 -4.60 -7.39 14.63
C VAL A 399 -5.24 -8.32 15.66
N TYR A 400 -6.58 -8.33 15.72
CA TYR A 400 -7.37 -9.30 16.47
C TYR A 400 -8.45 -9.87 15.54
N ALA A 401 -8.14 -10.97 14.86
CA ALA A 401 -8.97 -11.53 13.79
C ALA A 401 -9.85 -12.69 14.30
N LEU A 402 -11.01 -12.88 13.66
CA LEU A 402 -11.91 -14.01 13.88
C LEU A 402 -12.05 -14.83 12.59
N GLY A 403 -12.26 -16.13 12.70
CA GLY A 403 -12.51 -16.95 11.52
C GLY A 403 -12.54 -18.45 11.78
N GLN A 404 -12.38 -19.21 10.70
CA GLN A 404 -12.16 -20.66 10.71
C GLN A 404 -10.72 -20.96 10.28
N LEU A 405 -10.10 -21.97 10.89
CA LEU A 405 -8.73 -22.36 10.58
C LEU A 405 -8.70 -23.38 9.43
N GLY A 406 -7.86 -23.12 8.44
CA GLY A 406 -7.56 -24.01 7.32
C GLY A 406 -6.07 -24.09 7.03
N ILE A 407 -5.71 -24.86 6.00
CA ILE A 407 -4.32 -25.03 5.53
C ILE A 407 -4.23 -24.82 4.02
N ASP A 408 -3.06 -24.37 3.56
CA ASP A 408 -2.70 -24.21 2.15
C ASP A 408 -1.22 -24.62 1.95
N PHE A 409 -0.88 -25.15 0.77
CA PHE A 409 0.47 -25.64 0.47
C PHE A 409 1.42 -24.55 -0.08
N GLY A 410 0.87 -23.48 -0.65
CA GLY A 410 1.56 -22.38 -1.32
C GLY A 410 2.08 -22.72 -2.72
N THR A 411 2.60 -23.93 -2.92
CA THR A 411 3.17 -24.38 -4.19
C THR A 411 2.87 -25.86 -4.46
N GLU A 412 2.74 -26.22 -5.74
CA GLU A 412 2.57 -27.63 -6.14
C GLU A 412 3.76 -28.50 -5.70
N SER A 413 4.99 -27.99 -5.71
CA SER A 413 6.16 -28.74 -5.21
C SER A 413 6.03 -29.13 -3.73
N ARG A 414 5.40 -28.28 -2.91
CA ARG A 414 5.17 -28.60 -1.50
C ARG A 414 3.97 -29.53 -1.31
N ARG A 415 2.91 -29.34 -2.10
CA ARG A 415 1.77 -30.26 -2.18
C ARG A 415 2.20 -31.67 -2.58
N ASP A 416 3.06 -31.80 -3.58
CA ASP A 416 3.62 -33.08 -4.04
C ASP A 416 4.51 -33.72 -2.95
N SER A 417 5.35 -32.93 -2.26
CA SER A 417 6.12 -33.42 -1.10
C SER A 417 5.24 -34.04 -0.01
N PHE A 418 4.05 -33.48 0.26
CA PHE A 418 3.09 -34.09 1.19
C PHE A 418 2.41 -35.34 0.59
N ILE A 419 2.10 -35.36 -0.71
CA ILE A 419 1.53 -36.53 -1.39
C ILE A 419 2.52 -37.72 -1.40
N GLN A 420 3.82 -37.47 -1.54
CA GLN A 420 4.86 -38.50 -1.47
C GLN A 420 5.11 -38.99 -0.03
N ALA A 421 5.02 -38.11 0.97
CA ALA A 421 5.30 -38.44 2.37
C ALA A 421 4.12 -39.09 3.11
N ILE A 422 2.89 -38.91 2.63
CA ILE A 422 1.67 -39.51 3.19
C ILE A 422 1.33 -40.78 2.40
N PRO A 423 1.31 -41.98 3.02
CA PRO A 423 0.89 -43.20 2.35
C PRO A 423 -0.64 -43.20 2.15
N VAL A 424 -1.10 -42.62 1.04
CA VAL A 424 -2.51 -42.61 0.65
C VAL A 424 -2.91 -43.99 0.08
N PRO A 425 -4.00 -44.62 0.54
CA PRO A 425 -4.51 -45.85 -0.06
C PRO A 425 -4.95 -45.68 -1.52
N ASP A 426 -4.77 -46.71 -2.34
CA ASP A 426 -5.13 -46.68 -3.76
C ASP A 426 -6.60 -46.24 -3.97
N ASN A 427 -6.78 -45.17 -4.75
CA ASN A 427 -8.03 -44.48 -5.10
C ASN A 427 -8.61 -43.49 -4.08
N GLU A 428 -7.97 -43.18 -2.95
CA GLU A 428 -8.38 -42.05 -2.11
C GLU A 428 -7.66 -40.73 -2.49
N THR A 429 -8.37 -39.61 -2.35
CA THR A 429 -7.77 -38.26 -2.44
C THR A 429 -7.35 -37.79 -1.06
N LEU A 430 -6.22 -37.06 -0.97
CA LEU A 430 -5.71 -36.49 0.28
C LEU A 430 -6.78 -35.69 1.04
N ASN A 431 -7.27 -36.27 2.13
CA ASN A 431 -8.37 -35.74 2.96
C ASN A 431 -7.81 -35.16 4.27
N ASN A 432 -8.48 -34.15 4.83
CA ASN A 432 -8.10 -33.47 6.08
C ASN A 432 -7.79 -34.45 7.21
N THR A 433 -8.61 -35.49 7.38
CA THR A 433 -8.43 -36.51 8.44
C THR A 433 -7.13 -37.31 8.26
N ILE A 434 -6.69 -37.56 7.01
CA ILE A 434 -5.43 -38.26 6.73
C ILE A 434 -4.25 -37.32 7.04
N MET A 435 -4.33 -36.06 6.60
CA MET A 435 -3.34 -35.02 6.92
C MET A 435 -3.21 -34.81 8.43
N LEU A 436 -4.32 -34.74 9.17
CA LEU A 436 -4.33 -34.63 10.64
C LEU A 436 -3.60 -35.80 11.31
N ASN A 437 -3.87 -37.04 10.87
CA ASN A 437 -3.19 -38.23 11.39
C ASN A 437 -1.67 -38.23 11.08
N TYR A 438 -1.27 -37.70 9.91
CA TYR A 438 0.13 -37.55 9.54
C TYR A 438 0.84 -36.46 10.36
N LEU A 439 0.22 -35.29 10.51
CA LEU A 439 0.73 -34.17 11.32
C LEU A 439 0.77 -34.50 12.82
N ALA A 440 -0.10 -35.40 13.31
CA ALA A 440 -0.04 -35.90 14.67
C ALA A 440 1.22 -36.75 14.93
N GLN A 441 1.65 -37.52 13.92
CA GLN A 441 2.87 -38.34 13.96
C GLN A 441 4.14 -37.52 13.69
N ASN A 442 4.05 -36.47 12.86
CA ASN A 442 5.17 -35.63 12.41
C ASN A 442 4.92 -34.14 12.73
N PRO A 443 5.01 -33.70 14.01
CA PRO A 443 4.63 -32.34 14.42
C PRO A 443 5.33 -31.20 13.67
N TRP A 444 6.60 -31.39 13.30
CA TRP A 444 7.42 -30.36 12.65
C TRP A 444 6.92 -29.98 11.25
N GLU A 445 6.21 -30.88 10.54
CA GLU A 445 5.63 -30.58 9.23
C GLU A 445 4.46 -29.58 9.31
N ALA A 446 3.99 -29.24 10.51
CA ALA A 446 3.10 -28.09 10.70
C ALA A 446 3.75 -26.77 10.23
N GLN A 447 5.07 -26.63 10.36
CA GLN A 447 5.82 -25.47 9.85
C GLN A 447 5.94 -25.49 8.30
N SER A 448 5.80 -26.66 7.68
CA SER A 448 5.79 -26.83 6.23
C SER A 448 4.46 -26.40 5.59
N LEU A 449 3.39 -26.19 6.35
CA LEU A 449 2.09 -25.74 5.85
C LEU A 449 1.86 -24.24 6.06
N ILE A 450 1.09 -23.61 5.16
CA ILE A 450 0.56 -22.26 5.38
C ILE A 450 -0.76 -22.41 6.12
N TRP A 451 -0.76 -22.07 7.41
CA TRP A 451 -1.99 -21.96 8.18
C TRP A 451 -2.75 -20.72 7.73
N THR A 452 -4.06 -20.84 7.50
CA THR A 452 -4.91 -19.78 6.96
C THR A 452 -6.13 -19.55 7.83
N LEU A 453 -6.44 -18.28 8.10
CA LEU A 453 -7.67 -17.88 8.77
C LEU A 453 -8.67 -17.44 7.70
N HIS A 454 -9.85 -18.08 7.70
CA HIS A 454 -10.91 -17.85 6.73
C HIS A 454 -12.09 -17.11 7.37
N LEU A 455 -12.64 -16.14 6.65
CA LEU A 455 -13.93 -15.52 6.95
C LEU A 455 -14.96 -16.08 5.96
N ASP A 456 -15.90 -16.87 6.48
CA ASP A 456 -16.64 -17.86 5.68
C ASP A 456 -15.68 -18.71 4.83
N ALA A 457 -15.78 -18.64 3.50
CA ALA A 457 -14.93 -19.36 2.55
C ALA A 457 -13.76 -18.54 1.97
N THR A 458 -13.48 -17.35 2.54
CA THR A 458 -12.43 -16.44 2.03
C THR A 458 -11.23 -16.41 2.98
N PRO A 459 -10.01 -16.82 2.56
CA PRO A 459 -8.83 -16.63 3.39
C PRO A 459 -8.52 -15.14 3.53
N ILE A 460 -8.53 -14.64 4.76
CA ILE A 460 -8.25 -13.24 5.11
C ILE A 460 -6.82 -13.03 5.61
N TYR A 461 -6.23 -14.06 6.24
CA TYR A 461 -4.87 -14.03 6.78
C TYR A 461 -4.16 -15.38 6.62
N ALA A 462 -2.83 -15.34 6.49
CA ALA A 462 -1.97 -16.46 6.85
C ALA A 462 -1.52 -16.32 8.32
N ILE A 463 -1.31 -17.43 9.02
CA ILE A 463 -0.83 -17.45 10.40
C ILE A 463 0.60 -18.03 10.38
N VAL A 464 1.56 -17.25 10.89
CA VAL A 464 3.00 -17.57 10.84
C VAL A 464 3.60 -17.45 12.24
N PRO A 465 3.56 -18.52 13.05
CA PRO A 465 4.26 -18.56 14.33
C PRO A 465 5.78 -18.37 14.16
N VAL A 466 6.33 -17.38 14.86
CA VAL A 466 7.79 -17.11 14.90
C VAL A 466 8.27 -16.91 16.35
N GLY A 467 9.58 -17.04 16.55
CA GLY A 467 10.21 -16.87 17.87
C GLY A 467 10.07 -18.11 18.78
N PRO A 468 10.43 -17.98 20.07
CA PRO A 468 10.62 -19.14 20.97
C PRO A 468 9.39 -20.02 21.20
N TYR A 469 8.19 -19.47 21.02
CA TYR A 469 6.91 -20.16 21.27
C TYR A 469 6.24 -20.70 19.99
N ALA A 470 6.92 -20.64 18.84
CA ALA A 470 6.36 -21.06 17.56
C ALA A 470 5.84 -22.51 17.59
N ASN A 471 6.58 -23.45 18.19
CA ASN A 471 6.15 -24.85 18.32
C ASN A 471 4.81 -24.99 19.07
N VAL A 472 4.69 -24.37 20.24
CA VAL A 472 3.47 -24.38 21.06
C VAL A 472 2.28 -23.79 20.28
N THR A 473 2.55 -22.81 19.41
CA THR A 473 1.52 -22.24 18.54
C THR A 473 1.10 -23.23 17.44
N TYR A 474 2.04 -23.91 16.78
CA TYR A 474 1.73 -24.96 15.80
C TYR A 474 1.02 -26.15 16.45
N ASP A 475 1.31 -26.48 17.71
CA ASP A 475 0.59 -27.48 18.49
C ASP A 475 -0.89 -27.08 18.68
N GLN A 476 -1.13 -25.84 19.13
CA GLN A 476 -2.49 -25.30 19.32
C GLN A 476 -3.26 -25.14 18.00
N LEU A 477 -2.59 -24.75 16.90
CA LEU A 477 -3.21 -24.68 15.57
C LEU A 477 -3.61 -26.07 15.04
N ARG A 478 -2.77 -27.11 15.27
CA ARG A 478 -3.14 -28.50 14.94
C ARG A 478 -4.34 -28.98 15.75
N GLU A 479 -4.37 -28.68 17.05
CA GLU A 479 -5.50 -29.02 17.94
C GLU A 479 -6.80 -28.34 17.47
N PHE A 480 -6.77 -27.03 17.23
CA PHE A 480 -7.91 -26.27 16.71
C PHE A 480 -8.41 -26.81 15.36
N TRP A 481 -7.52 -27.19 14.44
CA TRP A 481 -7.91 -27.72 13.13
C TRP A 481 -8.46 -29.16 13.21
N ALA A 482 -7.94 -29.99 14.12
CA ALA A 482 -8.48 -31.32 14.41
C ALA A 482 -9.91 -31.25 14.96
N ASP A 483 -10.16 -30.31 15.86
CA ASP A 483 -11.46 -30.11 16.48
C ASP A 483 -12.47 -29.44 15.53
N ILE A 484 -12.05 -28.54 14.64
CA ILE A 484 -12.89 -28.05 13.53
C ILE A 484 -13.32 -29.22 12.62
N ASN A 485 -12.36 -30.07 12.19
CA ASN A 485 -12.65 -31.20 11.30
C ASN A 485 -13.47 -32.32 11.98
N THR A 486 -13.65 -32.29 13.30
CA THR A 486 -14.54 -33.19 14.05
C THR A 486 -15.81 -32.49 14.57
N GLY A 487 -16.05 -31.23 14.20
CA GLY A 487 -17.24 -30.46 14.60
C GLY A 487 -17.26 -30.00 16.07
N ARG A 488 -16.12 -30.06 16.77
CA ARG A 488 -15.96 -29.62 18.17
C ARG A 488 -15.59 -28.16 18.33
N ILE A 489 -15.14 -27.50 17.25
CA ILE A 489 -14.88 -26.06 17.14
C ILE A 489 -15.57 -25.53 15.88
N GLU A 490 -16.26 -24.40 15.98
CA GLU A 490 -16.84 -23.67 14.84
C GLU A 490 -15.97 -22.51 14.39
N ARG A 491 -15.28 -21.86 15.34
CA ARG A 491 -14.67 -20.54 15.21
C ARG A 491 -13.44 -20.43 16.13
N VAL A 492 -12.47 -19.61 15.72
CA VAL A 492 -11.27 -19.26 16.48
C VAL A 492 -11.04 -17.74 16.49
N SER A 493 -10.38 -17.22 17.53
CA SER A 493 -9.82 -15.87 17.56
C SER A 493 -8.30 -15.91 17.53
N ILE A 494 -7.66 -15.05 16.72
CA ILE A 494 -6.21 -14.99 16.55
C ILE A 494 -5.74 -13.53 16.81
N PRO A 495 -5.20 -13.23 18.00
CA PRO A 495 -4.46 -11.99 18.27
C PRO A 495 -3.05 -12.06 17.68
N GLY A 496 -2.50 -10.93 17.24
CA GLY A 496 -1.11 -10.87 16.78
C GLY A 496 -0.68 -9.53 16.18
N HIS A 497 0.43 -9.57 15.46
CA HIS A 497 0.92 -8.45 14.62
C HIS A 497 0.96 -8.87 13.15
N ILE A 498 0.69 -7.96 12.22
CA ILE A 498 0.93 -8.20 10.79
C ILE A 498 2.43 -8.07 10.50
N GLY A 499 3.06 -9.17 10.05
CA GLY A 499 4.51 -9.29 9.85
C GLY A 499 4.96 -9.45 8.41
N GLY A 500 4.05 -9.34 7.43
CA GLY A 500 4.34 -9.49 6.01
C GLY A 500 3.11 -9.96 5.22
N SER A 501 3.34 -10.66 4.11
CA SER A 501 2.29 -11.32 3.34
C SER A 501 2.78 -12.63 2.73
N ILE A 502 1.87 -13.59 2.55
CA ILE A 502 2.13 -14.91 1.96
C ILE A 502 1.21 -15.11 0.76
N ARG A 503 1.76 -15.68 -0.32
CA ARG A 503 0.99 -16.13 -1.48
C ARG A 503 0.52 -17.57 -1.26
N LEU A 504 -0.78 -17.78 -1.41
CA LEU A 504 -1.45 -19.09 -1.33
C LEU A 504 -1.36 -19.82 -2.67
N MET A 505 -1.65 -21.12 -2.66
CA MET A 505 -1.65 -21.98 -3.85
C MET A 505 -2.70 -21.55 -4.89
N SER A 506 -3.78 -20.86 -4.46
CA SER A 506 -4.75 -20.19 -5.32
C SER A 506 -4.19 -18.97 -6.09
N GLY A 507 -2.94 -18.58 -5.82
CA GLY A 507 -2.30 -17.39 -6.36
C GLY A 507 -2.61 -16.10 -5.59
N GLN A 508 -3.62 -16.10 -4.70
CA GLN A 508 -3.99 -14.98 -3.84
C GLN A 508 -2.89 -14.68 -2.82
N THR A 509 -2.57 -13.40 -2.61
CA THR A 509 -1.67 -12.95 -1.53
C THR A 509 -2.51 -12.47 -0.34
N VAL A 510 -2.22 -13.01 0.85
CA VAL A 510 -2.88 -12.63 2.12
C VAL A 510 -1.85 -12.08 3.12
N PRO A 511 -2.21 -11.09 3.95
CA PRO A 511 -1.35 -10.63 5.05
C PRO A 511 -1.03 -11.75 6.04
N ALA A 512 0.19 -11.76 6.56
CA ALA A 512 0.70 -12.76 7.49
C ALA A 512 0.63 -12.23 8.93
N ILE A 513 -0.15 -12.87 9.79
CA ILE A 513 -0.19 -12.63 11.24
C ILE A 513 0.94 -13.42 11.90
N ILE A 514 1.75 -12.75 12.70
CA ILE A 514 2.56 -13.34 13.77
C ILE A 514 1.65 -13.44 14.99
N PRO A 515 1.11 -14.63 15.33
CA PRO A 515 0.14 -14.80 16.40
C PRO A 515 0.78 -14.70 17.79
N GLN A 516 -0.01 -14.29 18.78
CA GLN A 516 0.34 -14.44 20.19
C GLN A 516 -0.48 -15.57 20.82
N VAL A 517 0.19 -16.64 21.27
CA VAL A 517 -0.43 -17.85 21.86
C VAL A 517 -1.46 -17.52 22.94
N ARG A 518 -1.17 -16.51 23.78
CA ARG A 518 -2.10 -16.04 24.81
C ARG A 518 -3.20 -15.20 24.17
N GLY A 519 -4.45 -15.63 24.31
CA GLY A 519 -5.62 -15.01 23.67
C GLY A 519 -6.02 -15.64 22.33
N MET A 520 -5.32 -16.71 21.90
CA MET A 520 -5.86 -17.65 20.93
C MET A 520 -6.90 -18.53 21.61
N ASP A 521 -8.18 -18.24 21.35
CA ASP A 521 -9.34 -18.93 21.92
C ASP A 521 -10.17 -19.59 20.80
N SER A 522 -10.97 -20.60 21.17
CA SER A 522 -11.81 -21.36 20.24
C SER A 522 -13.11 -21.84 20.91
N TRP A 523 -14.18 -22.01 20.13
CA TRP A 523 -15.51 -22.32 20.69
C TRP A 523 -16.48 -22.93 19.64
N THR A 524 -17.62 -23.42 20.15
CA THR A 524 -18.84 -23.72 19.38
C THR A 524 -20.05 -23.07 20.02
N THR A 525 -21.07 -22.78 19.23
CA THR A 525 -22.32 -22.19 19.71
C THR A 525 -23.06 -23.14 20.67
N PRO A 526 -23.20 -24.46 20.39
CA PRO A 526 -23.83 -25.41 21.32
C PRO A 526 -23.08 -25.60 22.65
N ALA A 527 -21.74 -25.59 22.68
CA ALA A 527 -20.99 -25.75 23.93
C ALA A 527 -21.17 -24.53 24.86
N LEU A 528 -21.17 -23.32 24.30
CA LEU A 528 -21.41 -22.09 25.05
C LEU A 528 -22.84 -22.01 25.59
N ILE A 529 -23.83 -22.47 24.82
CA ILE A 529 -25.23 -22.58 25.28
C ILE A 529 -25.31 -23.58 26.45
N ASN A 530 -24.70 -24.76 26.33
CA ASN A 530 -24.67 -25.77 27.40
C ASN A 530 -24.03 -25.26 28.69
N LEU A 531 -22.94 -24.48 28.59
CA LEU A 531 -22.27 -23.88 29.76
C LEU A 531 -23.14 -22.82 30.46
N SER A 532 -24.08 -22.21 29.73
CA SER A 532 -24.85 -21.04 30.16
C SER A 532 -26.31 -21.34 30.54
N THR A 533 -26.87 -22.46 30.08
CA THR A 533 -28.13 -22.99 30.61
C THR A 533 -27.88 -23.83 31.85
N PRO A 534 -28.43 -23.49 33.03
CA PRO A 534 -28.26 -24.32 34.23
C PRO A 534 -28.97 -25.67 34.06
N ASP A 535 -28.38 -26.74 34.60
CA ASP A 535 -28.94 -28.09 34.53
C ASP A 535 -30.38 -28.15 35.05
N THR A 536 -31.29 -28.64 34.20
CA THR A 536 -32.72 -28.77 34.48
C THR A 536 -33.00 -29.90 35.47
N SER A 537 -32.67 -29.65 36.74
CA SER A 537 -32.93 -30.52 37.90
C SER A 537 -33.89 -29.89 38.92
N THR A 538 -34.03 -28.55 38.92
CA THR A 538 -34.76 -27.78 39.93
C THR A 538 -35.43 -26.51 39.35
N ALA A 539 -36.38 -26.67 38.42
CA ALA A 539 -37.27 -25.59 37.99
C ALA A 539 -38.72 -26.11 37.88
N SER A 540 -39.67 -25.35 38.44
CA SER A 540 -41.10 -25.66 38.42
C SER A 540 -41.80 -25.15 37.16
N GLN A 541 -42.99 -25.70 36.88
CA GLN A 541 -43.83 -25.30 35.76
C GLN A 541 -44.30 -23.83 35.90
N GLU A 542 -43.76 -22.91 35.09
CA GLU A 542 -44.43 -21.70 34.54
C GLU A 542 -43.46 -20.79 33.76
N ASP A 543 -42.15 -20.88 34.00
CA ASP A 543 -41.13 -20.11 33.26
C ASP A 543 -40.95 -20.57 31.79
N VAL A 544 -40.44 -19.65 30.96
CA VAL A 544 -40.07 -19.85 29.55
C VAL A 544 -39.29 -21.15 29.36
N THR A 545 -39.64 -21.97 28.37
CA THR A 545 -39.04 -23.30 28.23
C THR A 545 -37.54 -23.22 27.99
N ALA A 546 -36.79 -24.19 28.51
CA ALA A 546 -35.35 -24.23 28.35
C ALA A 546 -34.94 -24.19 26.86
N ASP A 547 -35.71 -24.83 25.99
CA ASP A 547 -35.47 -24.86 24.55
C ASP A 547 -35.72 -23.51 23.87
N GLU A 548 -36.75 -22.74 24.26
CA GLU A 548 -36.94 -21.35 23.80
C GLU A 548 -35.79 -20.43 24.21
N ILE A 549 -35.25 -20.62 25.43
CA ILE A 549 -34.06 -19.89 25.88
C ILE A 549 -32.84 -20.30 25.04
N ARG A 550 -32.64 -21.60 24.77
CA ARG A 550 -31.52 -22.09 23.95
C ARG A 550 -31.56 -21.54 22.53
N LEU A 551 -32.72 -21.57 21.88
CA LEU A 551 -32.93 -21.01 20.52
C LEU A 551 -32.65 -19.50 20.47
N LYS A 552 -33.05 -18.75 21.51
CA LYS A 552 -32.76 -17.32 21.63
C LYS A 552 -31.27 -17.03 21.85
N LEU A 553 -30.61 -17.81 22.70
CA LEU A 553 -29.17 -17.72 22.88
C LEU A 553 -28.44 -18.00 21.56
N GLU A 554 -28.85 -19.04 20.83
CA GLU A 554 -28.32 -19.35 19.50
C GLU A 554 -28.52 -18.18 18.51
N GLU A 555 -29.73 -17.61 18.43
CA GLU A 555 -30.02 -16.41 17.60
C GLU A 555 -29.06 -15.25 17.93
N TYR A 556 -28.89 -14.91 19.22
CA TYR A 556 -28.02 -13.81 19.63
C TYR A 556 -26.55 -14.12 19.37
N LEU A 557 -26.07 -15.33 19.67
CA LEU A 557 -24.67 -15.74 19.50
C LEU A 557 -24.28 -15.80 18.02
N VAL A 558 -25.15 -16.33 17.17
CA VAL A 558 -25.01 -16.32 15.72
C VAL A 558 -24.99 -14.87 15.21
N ARG A 559 -26.01 -14.07 15.55
CA ARG A 559 -26.12 -12.70 15.05
C ARG A 559 -24.96 -11.81 15.51
N ILE A 560 -24.55 -11.87 16.77
CA ILE A 560 -23.42 -11.07 17.29
C ILE A 560 -22.13 -11.41 16.53
N TYR A 561 -21.88 -12.68 16.20
CA TYR A 561 -20.75 -13.04 15.34
C TYR A 561 -20.87 -12.44 13.94
N TYR A 562 -22.03 -12.58 13.28
CA TYR A 562 -22.23 -12.07 11.91
C TYR A 562 -22.25 -10.54 11.81
N ASP A 563 -22.76 -9.84 12.83
CA ASP A 563 -22.82 -8.37 12.93
C ASP A 563 -21.46 -7.75 13.33
N TYR A 564 -20.61 -8.47 14.09
CA TYR A 564 -19.30 -7.95 14.54
C TYR A 564 -18.13 -8.25 13.62
N ARG A 565 -18.10 -9.43 13.00
CA ARG A 565 -16.91 -9.97 12.35
C ARG A 565 -16.35 -9.04 11.27
N ASN A 566 -15.07 -8.75 11.37
CA ASN A 566 -14.35 -7.85 10.48
C ASN A 566 -12.86 -8.26 10.40
N LEU A 567 -12.03 -7.51 9.65
CA LEU A 567 -10.60 -7.82 9.49
C LEU A 567 -9.80 -7.71 10.79
N GLY A 568 -10.27 -6.93 11.77
CA GLY A 568 -9.66 -6.84 13.09
C GLY A 568 -8.43 -5.94 13.13
N VAL A 569 -8.33 -4.94 12.25
CA VAL A 569 -7.10 -4.16 12.04
C VAL A 569 -7.14 -2.81 12.75
N THR A 570 -8.22 -2.05 12.59
CA THR A 570 -8.39 -0.79 13.32
C THR A 570 -8.72 -1.05 14.80
N PRO A 571 -8.50 -0.08 15.72
CA PRO A 571 -8.88 -0.26 17.13
C PRO A 571 -10.38 -0.56 17.31
N GLN A 572 -11.27 0.11 16.55
CA GLN A 572 -12.72 -0.15 16.59
C GLN A 572 -13.07 -1.57 16.08
N GLU A 573 -12.40 -2.02 15.02
CA GLU A 573 -12.50 -3.38 14.48
C GLU A 573 -12.04 -4.45 15.48
N ARG A 574 -10.88 -4.24 16.13
CA ARG A 574 -10.40 -5.09 17.23
C ARG A 574 -11.38 -5.12 18.39
N ALA A 575 -11.98 -3.97 18.74
CA ALA A 575 -12.97 -3.89 19.80
C ALA A 575 -14.24 -4.66 19.46
N LEU A 576 -14.72 -4.63 18.21
CA LEU A 576 -15.83 -5.44 17.72
C LEU A 576 -15.49 -6.95 17.71
N ASN A 577 -14.36 -7.34 17.12
CA ASN A 577 -13.96 -8.75 17.05
C ASN A 577 -13.72 -9.35 18.44
N PHE A 578 -12.99 -8.66 19.32
CA PHE A 578 -12.86 -9.07 20.72
C PHE A 578 -14.19 -9.04 21.45
N SER A 579 -15.11 -8.14 21.12
CA SER A 579 -16.46 -8.16 21.67
C SER A 579 -17.26 -9.38 21.24
N ALA A 580 -16.93 -10.07 20.14
CA ALA A 580 -17.51 -11.39 19.85
C ALA A 580 -17.00 -12.41 20.87
N THR A 581 -15.68 -12.59 20.96
CA THR A 581 -15.03 -13.50 21.91
C THR A 581 -15.47 -13.24 23.36
N ASN A 582 -15.56 -11.96 23.74
CA ASN A 582 -16.00 -11.53 25.05
C ASN A 582 -17.52 -11.62 25.25
N ALA A 583 -18.36 -11.49 24.21
CA ALA A 583 -19.81 -11.70 24.37
C ALA A 583 -20.13 -13.12 24.87
N PHE A 584 -19.29 -14.11 24.54
CA PHE A 584 -19.36 -15.46 25.10
C PHE A 584 -19.05 -15.49 26.62
N GLN A 585 -18.19 -14.60 27.11
CA GLN A 585 -18.01 -14.36 28.55
C GLN A 585 -19.17 -13.57 29.17
N VAL A 586 -19.84 -12.70 28.40
CA VAL A 586 -21.05 -11.96 28.83
C VAL A 586 -22.35 -12.75 28.59
N THR A 587 -22.32 -14.09 28.50
CA THR A 587 -23.55 -14.88 28.22
C THR A 587 -24.61 -14.75 29.33
N GLU A 588 -24.24 -14.35 30.56
CA GLU A 588 -25.19 -13.92 31.60
C GLU A 588 -26.19 -12.86 31.12
N VAL A 589 -25.76 -11.93 30.27
CA VAL A 589 -26.63 -10.90 29.66
C VAL A 589 -27.59 -11.50 28.65
N MET A 590 -27.10 -12.43 27.82
CA MET A 590 -27.93 -13.09 26.84
C MET A 590 -28.99 -13.96 27.53
N VAL A 591 -28.67 -14.59 28.66
CA VAL A 591 -29.63 -15.32 29.50
C VAL A 591 -30.65 -14.38 30.16
N ASP A 592 -30.23 -13.24 30.72
CA ASP A 592 -31.14 -12.23 31.28
C ASP A 592 -32.06 -11.59 30.22
N ALA A 593 -31.57 -11.41 28.98
CA ALA A 593 -32.36 -10.94 27.85
C ALA A 593 -33.33 -12.02 27.30
N ALA A 594 -32.86 -13.26 27.16
CA ALA A 594 -33.66 -14.40 26.69
C ALA A 594 -34.82 -14.71 27.65
N ARG A 595 -34.56 -14.77 28.96
CA ARG A 595 -35.59 -14.94 30.01
C ARG A 595 -36.65 -13.82 29.99
N ARG A 596 -36.30 -12.62 29.53
CA ARG A 596 -37.21 -11.48 29.37
C ARG A 596 -37.84 -11.38 27.98
N ASN A 597 -37.62 -12.36 27.11
CA ASN A 597 -38.11 -12.39 25.72
C ASN A 597 -37.72 -11.15 24.88
N LEU A 598 -36.57 -10.52 25.19
CA LEU A 598 -36.11 -9.31 24.48
C LEU A 598 -35.31 -9.69 23.23
N GLY A 599 -35.67 -9.16 22.07
CA GLY A 599 -34.87 -9.27 20.85
C GLY A 599 -33.66 -8.34 20.90
N LEU A 600 -32.57 -8.72 20.23
CA LEU A 600 -31.43 -7.84 19.99
C LEU A 600 -31.82 -6.81 18.92
N GLN A 601 -31.78 -5.51 19.25
CA GLN A 601 -32.15 -4.45 18.32
C GLN A 601 -30.96 -4.03 17.46
N ASN A 602 -29.93 -3.50 18.12
CA ASN A 602 -28.81 -2.79 17.52
C ASN A 602 -27.57 -2.98 18.40
N ILE A 603 -26.39 -2.79 17.81
CA ILE A 603 -25.12 -2.83 18.53
C ILE A 603 -24.26 -1.65 18.10
N THR A 604 -23.77 -0.86 19.07
CA THR A 604 -22.93 0.31 18.79
C THR A 604 -21.61 0.24 19.54
N VAL A 605 -20.54 0.67 18.87
CA VAL A 605 -19.19 0.78 19.44
C VAL A 605 -18.72 2.21 19.26
N GLU A 606 -18.40 2.87 20.36
CA GLU A 606 -17.97 4.27 20.43
C GLU A 606 -16.65 4.36 21.20
N LYS A 607 -15.77 5.33 20.91
CA LYS A 607 -14.56 5.52 21.73
C LYS A 607 -14.95 5.94 23.15
N SER A 608 -14.44 5.23 24.16
CA SER A 608 -14.85 5.45 25.54
C SER A 608 -14.25 6.74 26.11
N PRO A 609 -15.03 7.57 26.83
CA PRO A 609 -14.49 8.70 27.58
C PRO A 609 -13.84 8.27 28.91
N ILE A 610 -13.83 6.97 29.25
CA ILE A 610 -13.32 6.42 30.52
C ILE A 610 -12.06 5.60 30.27
N CYS A 611 -11.02 6.26 29.77
CA CYS A 611 -9.73 5.66 29.42
C CYS A 611 -8.56 6.28 30.22
N ARG A 612 -7.45 5.55 30.30
CA ARG A 612 -6.14 6.14 30.64
C ARG A 612 -5.61 6.92 29.41
N PRO A 613 -4.70 7.90 29.58
CA PRO A 613 -4.20 8.71 28.45
C PRO A 613 -3.62 7.87 27.29
N ASP A 614 -2.97 6.75 27.62
CA ASP A 614 -2.30 5.86 26.67
C ASP A 614 -3.15 4.63 26.28
N ALA A 615 -4.41 4.56 26.74
CA ALA A 615 -5.31 3.43 26.50
C ALA A 615 -6.32 3.72 25.38
N ASP A 616 -6.46 2.78 24.45
CA ASP A 616 -7.34 2.90 23.29
C ASP A 616 -8.60 2.08 23.55
N CYS A 617 -9.45 2.56 24.47
CA CYS A 617 -10.66 1.85 24.89
C CYS A 617 -11.96 2.35 24.22
N TYR A 618 -12.87 1.40 24.00
CA TYR A 618 -14.15 1.55 23.31
C TYR A 618 -15.30 1.02 24.17
N ASP A 619 -16.38 1.78 24.23
CA ASP A 619 -17.63 1.38 24.87
C ASP A 619 -18.49 0.62 23.87
N VAL A 620 -18.76 -0.65 24.16
CA VAL A 620 -19.59 -1.55 23.35
C VAL A 620 -20.96 -1.64 24.01
N LYS A 621 -22.02 -1.29 23.26
CA LYS A 621 -23.40 -1.21 23.75
C LYS A 621 -24.28 -2.19 22.97
N LEU A 622 -24.80 -3.21 23.65
CA LEU A 622 -25.84 -4.11 23.16
C LEU A 622 -27.21 -3.54 23.54
N GLN A 623 -28.03 -3.18 22.57
CA GLN A 623 -29.38 -2.66 22.78
C GLN A 623 -30.42 -3.75 22.50
N PHE A 624 -31.23 -4.09 23.50
CA PHE A 624 -32.34 -5.04 23.40
C PHE A 624 -33.69 -4.34 23.51
N PHE A 625 -34.71 -4.90 22.86
CA PHE A 625 -36.10 -4.40 22.85
C PHE A 625 -37.09 -5.55 23.06
N ASN A 626 -38.31 -5.27 23.51
CA ASN A 626 -39.33 -6.31 23.63
C ASN A 626 -40.01 -6.56 22.28
N LEU A 627 -40.05 -7.82 21.85
CA LEU A 627 -40.67 -8.24 20.59
C LEU A 627 -42.22 -8.24 20.63
N GLN A 628 -42.81 -8.25 21.82
CA GLN A 628 -44.27 -8.38 22.02
C GLN A 628 -44.95 -7.05 22.43
N ASP A 629 -44.22 -6.11 23.04
CA ASP A 629 -44.75 -4.80 23.40
C ASP A 629 -43.73 -3.67 23.20
N ASN A 630 -43.90 -2.93 22.10
CA ASN A 630 -43.11 -1.74 21.76
C ASN A 630 -43.24 -0.58 22.76
N ARG A 631 -44.17 -0.62 23.74
CA ARG A 631 -44.29 0.38 24.82
C ARG A 631 -43.54 -0.01 26.09
N SER A 632 -43.06 -1.25 26.18
CA SER A 632 -42.26 -1.70 27.32
C SER A 632 -40.78 -1.33 27.13
N SER A 633 -40.10 -0.98 28.22
CA SER A 633 -38.75 -0.42 28.15
C SER A 633 -37.75 -1.42 27.58
N GLY A 634 -37.05 -1.01 26.51
CA GLY A 634 -35.83 -1.69 26.07
C GLY A 634 -34.73 -1.62 27.13
N ARG A 635 -33.62 -2.32 26.89
CA ARG A 635 -32.49 -2.37 27.83
C ARG A 635 -31.16 -2.34 27.10
N ILE A 636 -30.28 -1.44 27.54
CA ILE A 636 -28.89 -1.41 27.07
C ILE A 636 -28.01 -2.11 28.10
N TYR A 637 -27.08 -2.91 27.58
CA TYR A 637 -25.95 -3.48 28.31
C TYR A 637 -24.67 -2.89 27.71
N ARG A 638 -23.78 -2.37 28.55
CA ARG A 638 -22.50 -1.76 28.14
C ARG A 638 -21.33 -2.37 28.89
N PHE A 639 -20.29 -2.73 28.15
CA PHE A 639 -18.96 -3.02 28.66
C PHE A 639 -17.94 -2.17 27.89
N THR A 640 -16.75 -1.99 28.47
CA THR A 640 -15.66 -1.21 27.87
C THR A 640 -14.51 -2.17 27.56
N VAL A 641 -13.95 -2.10 26.37
CA VAL A 641 -12.82 -2.93 25.91
C VAL A 641 -11.64 -2.01 25.60
N ASP A 642 -10.45 -2.33 26.12
CA ASP A 642 -9.19 -1.69 25.75
C ASP A 642 -8.46 -2.55 24.72
N VAL A 643 -8.09 -1.94 23.59
CA VAL A 643 -7.43 -2.59 22.44
C VAL A 643 -6.06 -1.95 22.13
N SER A 644 -5.48 -1.22 23.09
CA SER A 644 -4.12 -0.68 23.00
C SER A 644 -3.08 -1.78 22.75
N GLU A 645 -3.23 -2.91 23.44
CA GLU A 645 -2.37 -4.08 23.37
C GLU A 645 -2.84 -5.15 22.36
N VAL A 646 -1.94 -6.11 22.07
CA VAL A 646 -2.19 -7.26 21.17
C VAL A 646 -3.30 -8.17 21.68
N ILE A 647 -3.44 -8.27 23.00
CA ILE A 647 -4.49 -9.02 23.70
C ILE A 647 -5.41 -7.98 24.34
N PRO A 648 -6.60 -7.73 23.77
CA PRO A 648 -7.52 -6.77 24.35
C PRO A 648 -8.02 -7.20 25.72
N VAL A 649 -8.46 -6.24 26.54
CA VAL A 649 -8.95 -6.51 27.91
C VAL A 649 -10.24 -5.77 28.20
N THR A 650 -11.14 -6.40 28.95
CA THR A 650 -12.35 -5.75 29.47
C THR A 650 -12.02 -4.83 30.65
N ILE A 651 -12.43 -3.56 30.57
CA ILE A 651 -12.30 -2.60 31.67
C ILE A 651 -13.56 -2.56 32.52
N GLY A 652 -13.38 -2.83 33.82
CA GLY A 652 -14.40 -2.66 34.85
C GLY A 652 -15.44 -3.78 34.88
N ARG A 653 -16.66 -3.44 35.32
CA ARG A 653 -17.81 -4.35 35.32
C ARG A 653 -18.85 -3.88 34.31
N LEU A 654 -19.47 -4.85 33.64
CA LEU A 654 -20.70 -4.71 32.87
C LEU A 654 -21.69 -3.78 33.56
N ARG A 655 -22.30 -2.87 32.78
CA ARG A 655 -23.40 -2.00 33.20
C ARG A 655 -24.65 -2.34 32.41
N SER A 656 -25.82 -2.19 33.02
CA SER A 656 -27.08 -2.25 32.28
C SER A 656 -28.09 -1.25 32.84
N TRP A 657 -28.96 -0.73 31.98
CA TRP A 657 -30.05 0.16 32.35
C TRP A 657 -31.20 0.05 31.34
N SER A 658 -32.42 0.29 31.80
CA SER A 658 -33.61 0.37 30.94
C SER A 658 -33.65 1.69 30.20
N ILE A 659 -34.25 1.69 29.00
CA ILE A 659 -34.56 2.86 28.18
C ILE A 659 -36.05 2.82 27.84
N ALA A 660 -36.76 3.93 28.04
CA ALA A 660 -38.13 4.10 27.53
C ALA A 660 -38.10 4.19 26.00
N SER A 661 -39.05 3.52 25.34
CA SER A 661 -39.18 3.46 23.89
C SER A 661 -39.80 4.71 23.26
#